data_AF-A0AAE2VCN4-F1
#
_entry.id   AF-A0AAE2VCN4-F1
#
_cell.length_a   1.000
_cell.length_b   1.000
_cell.length_c   1.000
_cell.angle_alpha   90.00
_cell.angle_beta   90.00
_cell.angle_gamma   90.00
#
_symmetry.space_group_name_H-M   'P 1'
#
loop_
_entity.id
_entity.type
_entity.pdbx_description
1 polymer ?
#
loop_
_entity_poly.entity_id
_entity_poly.type
_entity_poly.pdbx_seq_one_letter_code
_entity_poly.pdbx_strand_id
1 'polypeptide(L)'
;MTLYITRLRPVATKQGFALIATISVMVLLVMIALAMLSLSTIELRQESQAAHKQTAQANARMALMKALGDLQKYAGADQRVTATASILSDSVATHKKNWTTVWDTTDWDVTDPIKTRDSAYMGALVSGDEYLLPTDLNSATAALEQAVPLTDPEWIPLVAEGSVNETDEYVYAPRVDVVDSSSRVNGGYAYWVSDEGVKARLDVAEPANSPGNTWITTGKLAAAPGTGAHKVTGLADYTAYLPEGGKVDQIDKMMSYRSFDLSDLNAEALKENFHHLTASHTGLLVDNRRGGIRRDLSTAFEIDPEEFGEIEEFNNSGETNQTEEYSSFAPSDVTSNPLYYHNGTDSELGYLYEVPVDSSNRYRGPTWDLLRNHYRIYKKERNDLNFRGLPTPSSGALAAHGVVPFSYTGDPNGFEGSSLGSVYVGPNYNGGAGYQCPFVSSHGASGGHDARNGNRMQPTVQKITPELLRAVFVFGLAREEDQFYMTATPFFTFHNPYNYPLEFYSLSVDMRAVGSYTAFSAQYEDKSGANKTAILKYQSSDWYGLKMLTSYRLTPPSSGLHRLEPGEIRIMSMLPNTEIAASDRNIIRMTEFQYNEANGLVSNARGVGQNYMEVKTDSQITVQMSLKQANATLGNMFVRLYHPEKATGGNYNIGDTSTFSNNNDWATNRYNDTEPLSLIKQIKVWPYTQNASEARVFNESQVTRPDQGYLSLFVLDMNLKTFQDNVAVLSDFNYRAMGVGPRDYDGSDVIAPNWNMSISPIGDYSELQLTDSIDAPGYWGSSHEAGSGESEIVLFDLPHSPSVSLASLQHADTSKLNFHAMRSIGHSRPQVGQQDLTKIYNKLSNSRGTAGAKDQIDTAWASNEALWDRYYYSGINWGDQPGQPYATHEQAIQAVIDGNAGEVFANTRMQLLKPVTSENLAELTGNEGYSKIGEFLGIKGAFNVNSTSIEAWKAVLASLSGHEISYLTGTSLNEENLGNDLTPLSRFSTPAGDENNDFMGFRALSDKELEDLAEAIVDQVKLRGPFMGLADFVNRRLLSDETGEAGAIQAAIDEANLNSSVGMGSTSDGGLKRSAEDINEGMARHITQGDVLNSLAPVMATRSDTFVIRAYGDSKDADGVIRATAHCEMVVQRVPEWLASTTEEATVQSSSYPSQNPTTHPILEKWEENPNLPEVNKKFGRKFEVKSFRWLSKDEI
;
A
#
# COMPACT_ATOMS: atom_id res chain seq x y z
N MET A 1 -32.98 85.55 -103.15
CA MET A 1 -32.76 86.98 -103.50
C MET A 1 -31.40 87.37 -102.98
N THR A 2 -30.58 88.06 -103.77
CA THR A 2 -29.23 88.52 -103.41
C THR A 2 -29.29 89.63 -102.37
N LEU A 3 -28.32 89.73 -101.45
CA LEU A 3 -27.58 90.98 -101.17
C LEU A 3 -26.43 90.84 -100.16
N TYR A 4 -25.36 91.61 -100.41
CA TYR A 4 -24.27 91.93 -99.47
C TYR A 4 -24.69 93.03 -98.49
N ILE A 5 -24.11 93.04 -97.28
CA ILE A 5 -23.77 94.27 -96.51
C ILE A 5 -22.39 94.05 -95.85
N THR A 6 -21.61 95.13 -95.64
CA THR A 6 -20.19 95.07 -95.26
C THR A 6 -19.84 96.06 -94.12
N ARG A 7 -18.91 95.67 -93.22
CA ARG A 7 -18.33 96.45 -92.07
C ARG A 7 -19.30 96.69 -90.90
N LEU A 8 -18.89 96.79 -89.63
CA LEU A 8 -17.68 97.38 -89.01
C LEU A 8 -16.99 96.49 -87.93
N ARG A 9 -15.84 96.94 -87.39
CA ARG A 9 -15.14 96.36 -86.21
C ARG A 9 -15.65 96.98 -84.89
N PRO A 10 -15.48 96.28 -83.75
CA PRO A 10 -14.50 96.79 -82.76
C PRO A 10 -13.49 95.71 -82.28
N VAL A 11 -12.78 95.97 -81.17
CA VAL A 11 -11.59 95.25 -80.69
C VAL A 11 -11.76 94.82 -79.22
N ALA A 12 -11.33 93.60 -78.86
CA ALA A 12 -10.69 93.22 -77.56
C ALA A 12 -10.58 91.68 -77.44
N THR A 13 -9.53 91.18 -76.79
CA THR A 13 -9.25 89.74 -76.60
C THR A 13 -9.77 89.21 -75.25
N LYS A 14 -10.47 88.07 -75.26
CA LYS A 14 -10.73 87.27 -74.04
C LYS A 14 -9.64 86.21 -73.83
N GLN A 15 -8.45 86.64 -73.39
CA GLN A 15 -7.46 85.72 -72.84
C GLN A 15 -7.84 85.42 -71.37
N GLY A 16 -8.14 84.16 -71.06
CA GLY A 16 -8.52 83.75 -69.70
C GLY A 16 -9.16 82.36 -69.62
N PHE A 17 -10.19 82.07 -70.42
CA PHE A 17 -10.91 80.79 -70.32
C PHE A 17 -10.02 79.57 -70.60
N ALA A 18 -9.14 79.63 -71.61
CA ALA A 18 -8.17 78.58 -71.89
C ALA A 18 -7.17 78.36 -70.73
N LEU A 19 -6.78 79.43 -70.03
CA LEU A 19 -5.88 79.35 -68.87
C LEU A 19 -6.59 78.75 -67.65
N ILE A 20 -7.85 79.12 -67.40
CA ILE A 20 -8.66 78.51 -66.34
C ILE A 20 -8.90 77.02 -66.63
N ALA A 21 -9.14 76.66 -67.91
CA ALA A 21 -9.30 75.27 -68.32
C ALA A 21 -8.00 74.45 -68.13
N THR A 22 -6.84 74.95 -68.56
CA THR A 22 -5.56 74.23 -68.37
C THR A 22 -5.15 74.16 -66.91
N ILE A 23 -5.37 75.21 -66.12
CA ILE A 23 -5.14 75.17 -64.66
C ILE A 23 -6.08 74.16 -64.00
N SER A 24 -7.37 74.14 -64.36
CA SER A 24 -8.33 73.18 -63.79
C SER A 24 -7.96 71.73 -64.13
N VAL A 25 -7.53 71.47 -65.37
CA VAL A 25 -7.05 70.14 -65.80
C VAL A 25 -5.73 69.77 -65.12
N MET A 26 -4.77 70.71 -64.96
CA MET A 26 -3.54 70.44 -64.23
C MET A 26 -3.78 70.19 -62.74
N VAL A 27 -4.66 70.96 -62.09
CA VAL A 27 -5.06 70.71 -60.69
C VAL A 27 -5.76 69.37 -60.56
N LEU A 28 -6.66 69.00 -61.48
CA LEU A 28 -7.29 67.68 -61.50
C LEU A 28 -6.27 66.54 -61.66
N LEU A 29 -5.30 66.68 -62.58
CA LEU A 29 -4.24 65.69 -62.78
C LEU A 29 -3.30 65.58 -61.57
N VAL A 30 -2.97 66.69 -60.92
CA VAL A 30 -2.17 66.70 -59.68
C VAL A 30 -2.95 66.08 -58.52
N MET A 31 -4.24 66.38 -58.38
CA MET A 31 -5.12 65.74 -57.38
C MET A 31 -5.21 64.23 -57.58
N ILE A 32 -5.36 63.76 -58.83
CA ILE A 32 -5.38 62.33 -59.17
C ILE A 32 -4.01 61.69 -58.89
N ALA A 33 -2.90 62.34 -59.25
CA ALA A 33 -1.56 61.83 -58.97
C ALA A 33 -1.27 61.73 -57.47
N LEU A 34 -1.68 62.72 -56.68
CA LEU A 34 -1.57 62.70 -55.21
C LEU A 34 -2.46 61.62 -54.58
N ALA A 35 -3.68 61.41 -55.11
CA ALA A 35 -4.56 60.33 -54.66
C ALA A 35 -3.97 58.93 -54.96
N MET A 36 -3.42 58.73 -56.17
CA MET A 36 -2.71 57.48 -56.52
C MET A 36 -1.46 57.26 -55.66
N LEU A 37 -0.66 58.31 -55.41
CA LEU A 37 0.50 58.23 -54.52
C LEU A 37 0.09 57.88 -53.08
N SER A 38 -1.01 58.48 -52.58
CA SER A 38 -1.56 58.18 -51.26
C SER A 38 -2.10 56.76 -51.15
N LEU A 39 -2.76 56.25 -52.20
CA LEU A 39 -3.26 54.87 -52.21
C LEU A 39 -2.10 53.87 -52.26
N SER A 40 -1.16 54.05 -53.19
CA SER A 40 0.03 53.19 -53.32
C SER A 40 0.91 53.19 -52.06
N THR A 41 1.04 54.32 -51.36
CA THR A 41 1.77 54.36 -50.07
C THR A 41 0.97 53.77 -48.89
N ILE A 42 -0.35 53.61 -49.00
CA ILE A 42 -1.15 52.81 -48.05
C ILE A 42 -1.00 51.32 -48.37
N GLU A 43 -1.11 50.93 -49.64
CA GLU A 43 -0.95 49.54 -50.11
C GLU A 43 0.44 48.99 -49.76
N LEU A 44 1.53 49.71 -50.08
CA LEU A 44 2.90 49.33 -49.73
C LEU A 44 3.12 49.22 -48.21
N ARG A 45 2.41 50.02 -47.40
CA ARG A 45 2.45 49.90 -45.93
C ARG A 45 1.69 48.68 -45.44
N GLN A 46 0.54 48.36 -46.04
CA GLN A 46 -0.21 47.15 -45.72
C GLN A 46 0.56 45.89 -46.13
N GLU A 47 1.21 45.89 -47.29
CA GLU A 47 2.09 44.80 -47.75
C GLU A 47 3.30 44.61 -46.83
N SER A 48 4.00 45.70 -46.47
CA SER A 48 5.11 45.66 -45.50
C SER A 48 4.66 45.14 -44.12
N GLN A 49 3.52 45.60 -43.61
CA GLN A 49 2.97 45.13 -42.33
C GLN A 49 2.51 43.67 -42.40
N ALA A 50 1.93 43.23 -43.52
CA ALA A 50 1.59 41.83 -43.74
C ALA A 50 2.85 40.94 -43.80
N ALA A 51 3.92 41.39 -44.45
CA ALA A 51 5.20 40.69 -44.48
C ALA A 51 5.83 40.56 -43.09
N HIS A 52 5.92 41.66 -42.32
CA HIS A 52 6.41 41.60 -40.93
C HIS A 52 5.55 40.67 -40.06
N LYS A 53 4.22 40.67 -40.23
CA LYS A 53 3.32 39.75 -39.52
C LYS A 53 3.55 38.29 -39.91
N GLN A 54 3.81 38.00 -41.19
CA GLN A 54 4.18 36.65 -41.64
C GLN A 54 5.54 36.22 -41.06
N THR A 55 6.53 37.11 -40.97
CA THR A 55 7.81 36.82 -40.32
C THR A 55 7.65 36.56 -38.81
N ALA A 56 6.87 37.38 -38.11
CA ALA A 56 6.56 37.16 -36.69
C ALA A 56 5.86 35.81 -36.46
N GLN A 57 4.88 35.46 -37.31
CA GLN A 57 4.21 34.15 -37.29
C GLN A 57 5.15 32.98 -37.65
N ALA A 58 6.13 33.18 -38.52
CA ALA A 58 7.16 32.17 -38.82
C ALA A 58 8.09 31.95 -37.62
N ASN A 59 8.52 33.03 -36.95
CA ASN A 59 9.38 32.95 -35.76
C ASN A 59 8.65 32.29 -34.58
N ALA A 60 7.37 32.60 -34.36
CA ALA A 60 6.54 31.95 -33.33
C ALA A 60 6.36 30.44 -33.60
N ARG A 61 6.20 30.04 -34.86
CA ARG A 61 6.16 28.62 -35.25
C ARG A 61 7.51 27.92 -35.10
N MET A 62 8.60 28.61 -35.42
CA MET A 62 9.96 28.10 -35.20
C MET A 62 10.21 27.85 -33.70
N ALA A 63 9.72 28.74 -32.83
CA ALA A 63 9.78 28.58 -31.38
C ALA A 63 9.03 27.34 -30.90
N LEU A 64 7.80 27.10 -31.38
CA LEU A 64 7.06 25.86 -31.08
C LEU A 64 7.82 24.61 -31.53
N MET A 65 8.50 24.66 -32.68
CA MET A 65 9.29 23.52 -33.18
C MET A 65 10.59 23.31 -32.39
N LYS A 66 11.23 24.39 -31.90
CA LYS A 66 12.37 24.31 -30.96
C LYS A 66 11.91 23.72 -29.63
N ALA A 67 10.84 24.25 -29.04
CA ALA A 67 10.25 23.78 -27.78
C ALA A 67 9.83 22.31 -27.85
N LEU A 68 9.19 21.87 -28.94
CA LEU A 68 8.85 20.46 -29.16
C LEU A 68 10.10 19.58 -29.33
N GLY A 69 11.15 20.09 -29.98
CA GLY A 69 12.44 19.40 -30.09
C GLY A 69 13.18 19.28 -28.75
N ASP A 70 13.12 20.30 -27.90
CA ASP A 70 13.69 20.29 -26.56
C ASP A 70 12.88 19.39 -25.62
N LEU A 71 11.54 19.41 -25.69
CA LEU A 71 10.66 18.49 -24.98
C LEU A 71 10.93 17.02 -25.37
N GLN A 72 11.07 16.73 -26.67
CA GLN A 72 11.47 15.40 -27.17
C GLN A 72 12.88 15.00 -26.73
N LYS A 73 13.80 15.96 -26.56
CA LYS A 73 15.19 15.74 -26.10
C LYS A 73 15.27 15.46 -24.60
N TYR A 74 14.53 16.19 -23.76
CA TYR A 74 14.68 16.11 -22.31
C TYR A 74 13.62 15.23 -21.65
N ALA A 75 12.36 15.27 -22.10
CA ALA A 75 11.23 14.54 -21.51
C ALA A 75 10.74 13.34 -22.34
N GLY A 76 11.38 13.05 -23.48
CA GLY A 76 10.95 11.96 -24.38
C GLY A 76 11.20 10.55 -23.84
N ALA A 77 12.34 10.32 -23.17
CA ALA A 77 12.65 9.06 -22.48
C ALA A 77 11.65 8.75 -21.34
N ASP A 78 11.44 7.46 -21.03
CA ASP A 78 10.56 7.02 -19.93
C ASP A 78 11.14 7.44 -18.57
N GLN A 79 12.44 7.24 -18.40
CA GLN A 79 13.26 7.51 -17.21
C GLN A 79 13.47 9.02 -16.98
N ARG A 80 12.38 9.78 -16.89
CA ARG A 80 12.37 11.22 -16.67
C ARG A 80 11.27 11.59 -15.68
N VAL A 81 11.54 12.57 -14.85
CA VAL A 81 10.55 13.22 -13.97
C VAL A 81 10.49 14.71 -14.27
N THR A 82 9.31 15.31 -14.08
CA THR A 82 9.06 16.73 -14.34
C THR A 82 8.47 17.40 -13.11
N ALA A 83 8.79 18.67 -12.91
CA ALA A 83 8.26 19.48 -11.81
C ALA A 83 8.23 20.97 -12.18
N THR A 84 7.50 21.77 -11.40
CA THR A 84 7.57 23.24 -11.45
C THR A 84 8.85 23.71 -10.76
N ALA A 85 9.52 24.73 -11.33
CA ALA A 85 10.79 25.25 -10.81
C ALA A 85 10.73 25.72 -9.34
N SER A 86 9.54 26.08 -8.84
CA SER A 86 9.25 26.33 -7.42
C SER A 86 9.64 25.20 -6.46
N ILE A 87 9.81 23.95 -6.93
CA ILE A 87 10.26 22.82 -6.08
C ILE A 87 11.72 22.95 -5.62
N LEU A 88 12.51 23.81 -6.28
CA LEU A 88 13.95 23.95 -6.01
C LEU A 88 14.30 24.89 -4.84
N SER A 89 13.46 25.89 -4.57
CA SER A 89 13.65 26.89 -3.52
C SER A 89 12.41 27.78 -3.42
N ASP A 90 11.90 28.06 -2.22
CA ASP A 90 10.84 29.06 -2.02
C ASP A 90 11.27 30.49 -2.44
N SER A 91 12.57 30.72 -2.63
CA SER A 91 13.12 31.99 -3.13
C SER A 91 13.11 32.11 -4.66
N VAL A 92 12.65 31.09 -5.40
CA VAL A 92 12.50 31.16 -6.86
C VAL A 92 11.62 32.35 -7.24
N ALA A 93 12.15 33.20 -8.13
CA ALA A 93 11.51 34.46 -8.46
C ALA A 93 10.10 34.24 -9.04
N THR A 94 9.13 34.99 -8.54
CA THR A 94 7.70 34.97 -8.87
C THR A 94 7.39 34.51 -10.29
N HIS A 95 7.86 35.25 -11.30
CA HIS A 95 7.58 35.01 -12.73
C HIS A 95 8.27 33.78 -13.37
N LYS A 96 9.01 32.99 -12.57
CA LYS A 96 9.71 31.75 -12.96
C LYS A 96 9.20 30.51 -12.24
N LYS A 97 8.38 30.65 -11.18
CA LYS A 97 7.89 29.53 -10.35
C LYS A 97 7.29 28.40 -11.19
N ASN A 98 6.51 28.76 -12.21
CA ASN A 98 5.76 27.83 -13.06
C ASN A 98 6.52 27.42 -14.34
N TRP A 99 7.84 27.60 -14.39
CA TRP A 99 8.69 27.01 -15.43
C TRP A 99 8.80 25.49 -15.22
N THR A 100 8.55 24.70 -16.27
CA THR A 100 8.73 23.24 -16.20
C THR A 100 10.22 22.88 -16.19
N THR A 101 10.61 22.02 -15.26
CA THR A 101 11.98 21.52 -15.05
C THR A 101 12.01 19.99 -15.16
N VAL A 102 13.15 19.42 -15.57
CA VAL A 102 13.27 17.99 -15.93
C VAL A 102 14.52 17.36 -15.31
N TRP A 103 14.41 16.11 -14.85
CA TRP A 103 15.51 15.30 -14.31
C TRP A 103 15.61 13.93 -14.99
N ASP A 104 16.83 13.39 -15.02
CA ASP A 104 17.22 12.08 -15.57
C ASP A 104 17.35 11.03 -14.47
N THR A 105 16.54 9.97 -14.49
CA THR A 105 16.45 9.01 -13.38
C THR A 105 17.35 7.78 -13.53
N THR A 106 18.13 7.69 -14.62
CA THR A 106 18.96 6.51 -14.95
C THR A 106 19.95 6.14 -13.86
N ASP A 107 20.57 7.14 -13.23
CA ASP A 107 21.63 6.99 -12.22
C ASP A 107 21.11 7.24 -10.79
N TRP A 108 19.82 6.99 -10.53
CA TRP A 108 19.19 7.24 -9.23
C TRP A 108 19.63 6.21 -8.16
N ASP A 109 20.47 6.67 -7.22
CA ASP A 109 20.90 5.91 -6.04
C ASP A 109 20.15 6.39 -4.79
N VAL A 110 19.24 5.53 -4.31
CA VAL A 110 18.45 5.70 -3.08
C VAL A 110 19.29 5.82 -1.79
N THR A 111 20.57 5.46 -1.83
CA THR A 111 21.50 5.55 -0.68
C THR A 111 22.27 6.87 -0.63
N ASP A 112 22.27 7.66 -1.71
CA ASP A 112 22.86 9.01 -1.78
C ASP A 112 21.89 9.97 -2.53
N PRO A 113 20.62 10.10 -2.08
CA PRO A 113 19.52 10.66 -2.86
C PRO A 113 19.68 12.16 -3.16
N ILE A 114 20.31 12.92 -2.25
CA ILE A 114 20.50 14.38 -2.44
C ILE A 114 21.45 14.62 -3.63
N LYS A 115 22.60 13.96 -3.63
CA LYS A 115 23.62 14.14 -4.66
C LYS A 115 23.19 13.57 -6.01
N THR A 116 22.52 12.42 -6.04
CA THR A 116 22.04 11.84 -7.32
C THR A 116 20.93 12.70 -7.93
N ARG A 117 20.03 13.28 -7.12
CA ARG A 117 19.04 14.28 -7.56
C ARG A 117 19.72 15.51 -8.15
N ASP A 118 20.74 16.03 -7.47
CA ASP A 118 21.45 17.23 -7.90
C ASP A 118 22.23 17.01 -9.21
N SER A 119 22.74 15.78 -9.46
CA SER A 119 23.34 15.40 -10.75
C SER A 119 22.33 15.06 -11.85
N ALA A 120 21.09 14.70 -11.49
CA ALA A 120 20.05 14.31 -12.43
C ALA A 120 19.41 15.48 -13.19
N TYR A 121 19.54 16.72 -12.69
CA TYR A 121 18.89 17.90 -13.28
C TYR A 121 19.34 18.16 -14.73
N MET A 122 18.39 18.25 -15.66
CA MET A 122 18.65 18.43 -17.09
C MET A 122 18.48 19.88 -17.60
N GLY A 123 17.70 20.71 -16.90
CA GLY A 123 17.36 22.07 -17.33
C GLY A 123 15.87 22.43 -17.17
N ALA A 124 15.49 23.59 -17.70
CA ALA A 124 14.12 24.12 -17.72
C ALA A 124 13.62 24.30 -19.15
N LEU A 125 12.35 23.99 -19.41
CA LEU A 125 11.73 24.02 -20.74
C LEU A 125 11.22 25.43 -21.09
N VAL A 126 12.15 26.36 -21.29
CA VAL A 126 11.92 27.77 -21.60
C VAL A 126 12.94 28.26 -22.64
N SER A 127 12.63 29.29 -23.43
CA SER A 127 13.61 29.86 -24.37
C SER A 127 14.74 30.62 -23.67
N GLY A 128 15.96 30.53 -24.21
CA GLY A 128 17.14 31.20 -23.64
C GLY A 128 17.67 30.54 -22.36
N ASP A 129 17.26 29.30 -22.11
CA ASP A 129 17.68 28.41 -21.03
C ASP A 129 19.16 27.98 -21.09
N GLU A 130 19.94 28.39 -22.10
CA GLU A 130 21.31 27.89 -22.34
C GLU A 130 22.27 28.09 -21.14
N TYR A 131 21.94 28.99 -20.20
CA TYR A 131 22.64 29.22 -18.93
C TYR A 131 22.14 28.35 -17.75
N LEU A 132 21.01 27.67 -17.89
CA LEU A 132 20.43 26.71 -16.95
C LEU A 132 20.78 25.25 -17.31
N LEU A 133 21.49 25.05 -18.42
CA LEU A 133 21.91 23.73 -18.90
C LEU A 133 23.02 23.12 -18.02
N PRO A 134 23.10 21.78 -17.93
CA PRO A 134 23.62 21.13 -16.74
C PRO A 134 25.14 21.23 -16.60
N THR A 135 25.55 21.92 -15.54
CA THR A 135 26.90 21.87 -14.96
C THR A 135 26.88 21.86 -13.43
N ASP A 136 25.86 22.46 -12.80
CA ASP A 136 25.60 22.44 -11.35
C ASP A 136 24.16 22.92 -11.06
N LEU A 137 23.43 22.20 -10.20
CA LEU A 137 22.05 22.57 -9.81
C LEU A 137 22.00 23.85 -8.95
N ASN A 138 23.03 24.11 -8.12
CA ASN A 138 23.07 25.31 -7.27
C ASN A 138 23.13 26.58 -8.14
N SER A 139 23.92 26.54 -9.21
CA SER A 139 24.02 27.59 -10.23
C SER A 139 22.70 27.82 -10.98
N ALA A 140 21.94 26.75 -11.28
CA ALA A 140 20.61 26.88 -11.87
C ALA A 140 19.60 27.50 -10.89
N THR A 141 19.59 27.05 -9.63
CA THR A 141 18.74 27.60 -8.57
C THR A 141 19.02 29.09 -8.35
N ALA A 142 20.29 29.48 -8.23
CA ALA A 142 20.70 30.89 -8.10
C ALA A 142 20.37 31.75 -9.33
N ALA A 143 20.09 31.15 -10.50
CA ALA A 143 19.59 31.84 -11.69
C ALA A 143 18.05 31.92 -11.73
N LEU A 144 17.35 31.01 -11.05
CA LEU A 144 15.89 31.03 -10.86
C LEU A 144 15.47 32.03 -9.77
N GLU A 145 16.28 32.21 -8.71
CA GLU A 145 16.06 33.21 -7.64
C GLU A 145 16.24 34.66 -8.11
N GLN A 146 16.92 34.90 -9.25
CA GLN A 146 17.08 36.23 -9.82
C GLN A 146 15.75 36.77 -10.37
N ALA A 147 15.30 37.91 -9.86
CA ALA A 147 14.08 38.59 -10.31
C ALA A 147 14.10 38.94 -11.82
N VAL A 148 12.94 38.82 -12.46
CA VAL A 148 12.77 39.19 -13.89
C VAL A 148 12.72 40.72 -14.02
N PRO A 149 13.54 41.35 -14.88
CA PRO A 149 13.49 42.78 -15.12
C PRO A 149 12.31 43.13 -16.04
N LEU A 150 11.11 43.30 -15.47
CA LEU A 150 9.84 43.51 -16.18
C LEU A 150 9.80 44.69 -17.19
N THR A 151 10.78 45.59 -17.16
CA THR A 151 10.92 46.71 -18.11
C THR A 151 11.85 46.42 -19.29
N ASP A 152 12.49 45.25 -19.32
CA ASP A 152 13.44 44.84 -20.36
C ASP A 152 12.69 44.18 -21.54
N PRO A 153 12.81 44.69 -22.78
CA PRO A 153 12.12 44.13 -23.95
C PRO A 153 12.61 42.73 -24.36
N GLU A 154 13.71 42.23 -23.77
CA GLU A 154 14.20 40.88 -23.99
C GLU A 154 13.59 39.85 -23.00
N TRP A 155 12.62 40.25 -22.16
CA TRP A 155 11.77 39.34 -21.38
C TRP A 155 10.30 39.44 -21.83
N ILE A 156 9.76 38.33 -22.35
CA ILE A 156 8.44 38.30 -23.00
C ILE A 156 7.41 37.65 -22.07
N PRO A 157 6.27 38.31 -21.77
CA PRO A 157 5.16 37.67 -21.08
C PRO A 157 4.48 36.65 -22.01
N LEU A 158 4.33 35.42 -21.52
CA LEU A 158 3.58 34.35 -22.17
C LEU A 158 2.31 33.96 -21.40
N VAL A 159 2.19 34.43 -20.15
CA VAL A 159 0.99 34.40 -19.29
C VAL A 159 0.94 35.74 -18.55
N ALA A 160 -0.15 36.49 -18.67
CA ALA A 160 -0.40 37.80 -18.06
C ALA A 160 -1.91 38.10 -17.95
N GLU A 161 -2.32 39.37 -18.03
CA GLU A 161 -3.69 39.89 -17.81
C GLU A 161 -4.81 39.17 -18.60
N GLY A 162 -4.49 38.54 -19.74
CA GLY A 162 -5.42 37.75 -20.53
C GLY A 162 -5.72 36.37 -19.95
N SER A 163 -4.79 35.77 -19.21
CA SER A 163 -4.86 34.38 -18.71
C SER A 163 -5.09 34.24 -17.20
N VAL A 164 -4.53 35.16 -16.41
CA VAL A 164 -4.48 35.10 -14.94
C VAL A 164 -4.96 36.41 -14.33
N ASN A 165 -5.31 36.39 -13.04
CA ASN A 165 -5.84 37.55 -12.34
C ASN A 165 -4.75 38.34 -11.60
N GLU A 166 -3.77 37.67 -10.99
CA GLU A 166 -2.73 38.34 -10.22
C GLU A 166 -1.43 38.52 -11.02
N THR A 167 -0.72 39.63 -10.76
CA THR A 167 0.59 39.91 -11.39
C THR A 167 1.64 38.86 -11.05
N ASP A 168 1.50 38.22 -9.88
CA ASP A 168 2.48 37.28 -9.36
C ASP A 168 2.33 35.88 -9.99
N GLU A 169 1.26 35.65 -10.75
CA GLU A 169 1.07 34.48 -11.61
C GLU A 169 1.65 34.65 -13.02
N TYR A 170 2.14 35.84 -13.38
CA TYR A 170 2.58 36.13 -14.75
C TYR A 170 3.86 35.35 -15.07
N VAL A 171 3.87 34.60 -16.18
CA VAL A 171 5.03 33.83 -16.64
C VAL A 171 5.73 34.55 -17.78
N TYR A 172 7.03 34.82 -17.57
CA TYR A 172 7.90 35.45 -18.56
C TYR A 172 8.93 34.44 -19.09
N ALA A 173 9.39 34.63 -20.32
CA ALA A 173 10.46 33.85 -20.94
C ALA A 173 11.52 34.77 -21.60
N PRO A 174 12.82 34.46 -21.49
CA PRO A 174 13.88 35.15 -22.22
C PRO A 174 13.70 35.08 -23.74
N ARG A 175 13.90 36.22 -24.41
CA ARG A 175 13.84 36.34 -25.87
C ARG A 175 15.17 35.92 -26.51
N VAL A 176 15.08 35.17 -27.60
CA VAL A 176 16.23 34.71 -28.41
C VAL A 176 16.15 35.32 -29.80
N ASP A 177 17.23 35.95 -30.27
CA ASP A 177 17.28 36.61 -31.57
C ASP A 177 17.37 35.63 -32.75
N VAL A 178 16.67 35.95 -33.85
CA VAL A 178 16.77 35.27 -35.14
C VAL A 178 17.69 36.08 -36.05
N VAL A 179 18.91 35.58 -36.25
CA VAL A 179 19.91 36.18 -37.14
C VAL A 179 19.76 35.68 -38.59
N ASP A 180 19.94 36.58 -39.55
CA ASP A 180 20.03 36.24 -40.97
C ASP A 180 21.42 35.68 -41.35
N SER A 181 21.57 35.21 -42.59
CA SER A 181 22.85 34.72 -43.14
C SER A 181 23.94 35.79 -43.28
N SER A 182 23.69 37.03 -42.85
CA SER A 182 24.63 38.16 -42.74
C SER A 182 24.82 38.60 -41.28
N SER A 183 24.41 37.79 -40.30
CA SER A 183 24.49 38.05 -38.86
C SER A 183 23.69 39.28 -38.38
N ARG A 184 22.63 39.67 -39.10
CA ARG A 184 21.71 40.73 -38.69
C ARG A 184 20.48 40.15 -38.04
N VAL A 185 20.08 40.70 -36.91
CA VAL A 185 18.83 40.34 -36.22
C VAL A 185 17.64 40.78 -37.08
N ASN A 186 16.82 39.83 -37.52
CA ASN A 186 15.62 40.06 -38.34
C ASN A 186 14.30 39.97 -37.51
N GLY A 187 14.44 39.65 -36.23
CA GLY A 187 13.37 39.36 -35.29
C GLY A 187 13.89 38.47 -34.17
N GLY A 188 13.00 37.89 -33.40
CA GLY A 188 13.31 36.98 -32.30
C GLY A 188 12.11 36.13 -31.92
N TYR A 189 12.30 35.30 -30.92
CA TYR A 189 11.28 34.39 -30.42
C TYR A 189 11.43 34.13 -28.92
N ALA A 190 10.35 33.67 -28.29
CA ALA A 190 10.37 33.14 -26.93
C ALA A 190 9.39 31.97 -26.82
N TYR A 191 9.59 31.08 -25.85
CA TYR A 191 8.64 30.01 -25.54
C TYR A 191 8.70 29.62 -24.05
N TRP A 192 7.61 29.04 -23.57
CA TRP A 192 7.48 28.39 -22.26
C TRP A 192 6.64 27.12 -22.42
N VAL A 193 7.03 26.06 -21.73
CA VAL A 193 6.26 24.82 -21.63
C VAL A 193 5.63 24.73 -20.24
N SER A 194 4.30 24.64 -20.22
CA SER A 194 3.48 24.31 -19.05
C SER A 194 3.38 22.79 -18.89
N ASP A 195 3.67 22.30 -17.69
CA ASP A 195 3.35 20.94 -17.24
C ASP A 195 1.85 20.90 -16.86
N GLU A 196 1.08 19.96 -17.42
CA GLU A 196 -0.36 19.86 -17.15
C GLU A 196 -0.72 18.75 -16.16
N GLY A 197 0.23 17.91 -15.75
CA GLY A 197 0.01 16.83 -14.79
C GLY A 197 0.23 17.28 -13.35
N VAL A 198 0.98 18.36 -13.13
CA VAL A 198 1.02 19.07 -11.83
C VAL A 198 -0.31 19.76 -11.49
N LYS A 199 -1.29 19.76 -12.41
CA LYS A 199 -2.60 20.39 -12.29
C LYS A 199 -3.70 19.35 -12.13
N ALA A 200 -4.76 19.66 -11.39
CA ALA A 200 -5.92 18.77 -11.30
C ALA A 200 -6.79 18.89 -12.57
N ARG A 201 -7.26 17.74 -13.09
CA ARG A 201 -8.06 17.69 -14.33
C ARG A 201 -9.54 17.96 -14.06
N LEU A 202 -10.14 18.88 -14.81
CA LEU A 202 -11.52 19.35 -14.64
C LEU A 202 -12.60 18.48 -15.30
N ASP A 203 -12.24 17.62 -16.26
CA ASP A 203 -13.19 16.78 -17.00
C ASP A 203 -13.21 15.31 -16.55
N VAL A 204 -13.07 15.05 -15.25
CA VAL A 204 -13.21 13.69 -14.69
C VAL A 204 -14.64 13.50 -14.17
N ALA A 205 -15.41 12.68 -14.87
CA ALA A 205 -16.76 12.26 -14.50
C ALA A 205 -16.77 10.79 -14.07
N GLU A 206 -17.65 10.45 -13.12
CA GLU A 206 -18.01 9.06 -12.86
C GLU A 206 -18.76 8.51 -14.10
N PRO A 207 -18.39 7.34 -14.65
CA PRO A 207 -19.15 6.70 -15.72
C PRO A 207 -20.55 6.32 -15.18
N ALA A 208 -21.59 6.56 -15.98
CA ALA A 208 -22.96 6.36 -15.55
C ALA A 208 -23.20 4.90 -15.11
N ASN A 209 -23.54 4.70 -13.82
CA ASN A 209 -23.70 3.37 -13.23
C ASN A 209 -24.76 2.53 -13.96
N SER A 210 -24.32 1.56 -14.75
CA SER A 210 -25.16 0.50 -15.31
C SER A 210 -25.84 -0.28 -14.16
N PRO A 211 -27.17 -0.18 -13.97
CA PRO A 211 -27.82 -0.65 -12.75
C PRO A 211 -27.66 -2.15 -12.53
N GLY A 212 -26.96 -2.51 -11.45
CA GLY A 212 -26.62 -3.90 -11.10
C GLY A 212 -25.12 -4.22 -11.15
N ASN A 213 -24.25 -3.32 -11.62
CA ASN A 213 -22.81 -3.48 -11.47
C ASN A 213 -22.35 -3.12 -10.04
N THR A 214 -22.47 -4.08 -9.13
CA THR A 214 -22.10 -3.90 -7.72
C THR A 214 -20.59 -3.88 -7.46
N TRP A 215 -19.74 -4.34 -8.39
CA TRP A 215 -18.30 -4.32 -8.18
C TRP A 215 -17.67 -2.96 -8.48
N ILE A 216 -18.26 -2.15 -9.37
CA ILE A 216 -17.90 -0.73 -9.50
C ILE A 216 -18.26 0.04 -8.22
N THR A 217 -19.48 -0.12 -7.68
CA THR A 217 -19.89 0.60 -6.46
C THR A 217 -19.10 0.18 -5.22
N THR A 218 -18.82 -1.12 -5.08
CA THR A 218 -18.01 -1.68 -3.98
C THR A 218 -16.53 -1.28 -4.07
N GLY A 219 -16.03 -0.96 -5.28
CA GLY A 219 -14.65 -0.50 -5.49
C GLY A 219 -14.42 1.00 -5.34
N LYS A 220 -15.48 1.83 -5.25
CA LYS A 220 -15.38 3.32 -5.32
C LYS A 220 -14.36 3.93 -4.38
N LEU A 221 -14.28 3.48 -3.12
CA LEU A 221 -13.38 4.03 -2.09
C LEU A 221 -11.88 3.82 -2.40
N ALA A 222 -11.53 2.83 -3.22
CA ALA A 222 -10.16 2.60 -3.69
C ALA A 222 -9.88 3.27 -5.05
N ALA A 223 -10.88 3.90 -5.67
CA ALA A 223 -10.74 4.68 -6.89
C ALA A 223 -10.73 6.19 -6.59
N ALA A 224 -10.36 7.00 -7.58
CA ALA A 224 -10.55 8.45 -7.59
C ALA A 224 -11.55 8.83 -8.69
N PRO A 225 -12.85 8.48 -8.54
CA PRO A 225 -13.80 8.44 -9.66
C PRO A 225 -14.12 9.81 -10.26
N GLY A 226 -14.21 10.86 -9.44
CA GLY A 226 -14.48 12.23 -9.87
C GLY A 226 -13.26 13.15 -9.79
N THR A 227 -13.51 14.45 -9.96
CA THR A 227 -12.57 15.53 -9.65
C THR A 227 -13.17 16.43 -8.56
N GLY A 228 -12.39 16.71 -7.52
CA GLY A 228 -12.80 17.53 -6.38
C GLY A 228 -12.79 19.03 -6.66
N ALA A 229 -13.03 19.44 -7.91
CA ALA A 229 -12.85 20.81 -8.38
C ALA A 229 -13.79 21.83 -7.70
N HIS A 230 -14.90 21.38 -7.10
CA HIS A 230 -15.78 22.20 -6.26
C HIS A 230 -15.16 22.62 -4.92
N LYS A 231 -14.04 22.01 -4.52
CA LYS A 231 -13.26 22.39 -3.33
C LYS A 231 -12.17 23.41 -3.58
N VAL A 232 -11.96 23.78 -4.84
CA VAL A 232 -10.99 24.78 -5.26
C VAL A 232 -11.59 26.18 -5.12
N THR A 233 -10.77 27.13 -4.67
CA THR A 233 -11.19 28.53 -4.47
C THR A 233 -11.86 29.09 -5.72
N GLY A 234 -13.05 29.67 -5.54
CA GLY A 234 -13.86 30.28 -6.61
C GLY A 234 -14.78 29.33 -7.40
N LEU A 235 -14.69 28.00 -7.22
CA LEU A 235 -15.36 27.00 -8.09
C LEU A 235 -16.51 26.21 -7.44
N ALA A 236 -17.16 26.73 -6.40
CA ALA A 236 -18.29 26.07 -5.74
C ALA A 236 -19.47 25.70 -6.69
N ASP A 237 -19.69 26.47 -7.76
CA ASP A 237 -20.69 26.17 -8.80
C ASP A 237 -20.37 24.88 -9.61
N TYR A 238 -19.15 24.33 -9.48
CA TYR A 238 -18.79 23.04 -10.08
C TYR A 238 -19.61 21.87 -9.51
N THR A 239 -20.24 22.02 -8.34
CA THR A 239 -21.19 21.04 -7.80
C THR A 239 -22.33 20.67 -8.76
N ALA A 240 -22.68 21.55 -9.72
CA ALA A 240 -23.64 21.25 -10.78
C ALA A 240 -23.21 20.12 -11.75
N TYR A 241 -21.92 19.75 -11.76
CA TYR A 241 -21.34 18.72 -12.62
C TYR A 241 -21.06 17.39 -11.89
N LEU A 242 -21.12 17.37 -10.55
CA LEU A 242 -21.11 16.15 -9.73
C LEU A 242 -22.35 15.27 -10.01
N PRO A 243 -22.38 13.98 -9.58
CA PRO A 243 -23.49 13.06 -9.85
C PRO A 243 -24.89 13.62 -9.57
N GLU A 244 -25.09 14.29 -8.42
CA GLU A 244 -26.37 14.91 -8.05
C GLU A 244 -26.70 16.21 -8.82
N GLY A 245 -25.69 16.88 -9.38
CA GLY A 245 -25.81 18.20 -10.01
C GLY A 245 -26.53 18.19 -11.37
N GLY A 246 -26.65 17.03 -12.01
CA GLY A 246 -27.44 16.83 -13.22
C GLY A 246 -26.82 17.37 -14.52
N LYS A 247 -25.58 17.88 -14.49
CA LYS A 247 -24.81 18.24 -15.70
C LYS A 247 -23.64 17.29 -16.01
N VAL A 248 -23.55 16.12 -15.38
CA VAL A 248 -22.46 15.13 -15.58
C VAL A 248 -22.19 14.87 -17.07
N ASP A 249 -23.24 14.61 -17.86
CA ASP A 249 -23.19 14.43 -19.33
C ASP A 249 -22.48 15.56 -20.09
N GLN A 250 -22.38 16.76 -19.51
CA GLN A 250 -21.75 17.93 -20.13
C GLN A 250 -20.23 17.95 -19.93
N ILE A 251 -19.70 17.26 -18.89
CA ILE A 251 -18.27 17.20 -18.56
C ILE A 251 -17.45 16.71 -19.76
N ASP A 252 -17.75 15.52 -20.29
CA ASP A 252 -17.00 14.93 -21.42
C ASP A 252 -17.10 15.71 -22.74
N LYS A 253 -17.93 16.76 -22.78
CA LYS A 253 -18.04 17.68 -23.92
C LYS A 253 -17.09 18.89 -23.78
N MET A 254 -16.46 19.08 -22.62
CA MET A 254 -15.61 20.24 -22.29
C MET A 254 -14.14 20.04 -22.73
N MET A 255 -13.90 19.94 -24.03
CA MET A 255 -12.58 19.58 -24.59
C MET A 255 -11.47 20.66 -24.48
N SER A 256 -11.68 21.75 -23.74
CA SER A 256 -10.68 22.81 -23.55
C SER A 256 -11.03 23.74 -22.39
N TYR A 257 -10.06 24.49 -21.87
CA TYR A 257 -10.27 25.46 -20.78
C TYR A 257 -11.38 26.47 -21.08
N ARG A 258 -11.51 26.88 -22.36
CA ARG A 258 -12.56 27.80 -22.83
C ARG A 258 -13.93 27.14 -23.07
N SER A 259 -14.02 25.82 -22.93
CA SER A 259 -15.32 25.12 -22.89
C SER A 259 -15.98 25.28 -21.52
N PHE A 260 -15.19 25.48 -20.47
CA PHE A 260 -15.68 25.83 -19.12
C PHE A 260 -16.08 27.32 -19.05
N ASP A 261 -15.32 28.23 -19.68
CA ASP A 261 -15.65 29.66 -19.92
C ASP A 261 -16.98 29.87 -20.69
N LEU A 262 -17.39 28.89 -21.50
CA LEU A 262 -18.67 28.87 -22.23
C LEU A 262 -19.81 28.15 -21.47
N SER A 263 -19.58 27.77 -20.22
CA SER A 263 -20.57 27.12 -19.34
C SER A 263 -21.10 28.10 -18.28
N ASP A 264 -21.87 27.62 -17.30
CA ASP A 264 -22.32 28.44 -16.18
C ASP A 264 -21.23 28.66 -15.10
N LEU A 265 -20.01 28.13 -15.30
CA LEU A 265 -18.88 28.32 -14.39
C LEU A 265 -18.29 29.73 -14.47
N ASN A 266 -17.83 30.25 -13.33
CA ASN A 266 -17.24 31.58 -13.24
C ASN A 266 -15.90 31.68 -14.00
N ALA A 267 -15.88 32.39 -15.13
CA ALA A 267 -14.68 32.66 -15.92
C ALA A 267 -13.57 33.35 -15.13
N GLU A 268 -13.90 34.17 -14.12
CA GLU A 268 -12.91 34.84 -13.27
C GLU A 268 -12.18 33.82 -12.38
N ALA A 269 -12.89 32.81 -11.86
CA ALA A 269 -12.31 31.72 -11.06
C ALA A 269 -11.49 30.73 -11.90
N LEU A 270 -11.78 30.61 -13.20
CA LEU A 270 -10.92 29.87 -14.12
C LEU A 270 -9.58 30.60 -14.35
N LYS A 271 -9.57 31.94 -14.41
CA LYS A 271 -8.31 32.71 -14.45
C LYS A 271 -7.50 32.58 -13.16
N GLU A 272 -8.18 32.66 -12.01
CA GLU A 272 -7.61 32.48 -10.66
C GLU A 272 -6.94 31.11 -10.45
N ASN A 273 -7.30 30.11 -11.28
CA ASN A 273 -6.81 28.73 -11.16
C ASN A 273 -6.05 28.21 -12.40
N PHE A 274 -5.60 29.09 -13.29
CA PHE A 274 -4.93 28.72 -14.56
C PHE A 274 -3.66 27.84 -14.37
N HIS A 275 -2.95 28.02 -13.26
CA HIS A 275 -1.77 27.21 -12.91
C HIS A 275 -2.11 25.97 -12.07
N HIS A 276 -3.33 25.87 -11.55
CA HIS A 276 -3.77 24.82 -10.63
C HIS A 276 -4.64 23.75 -11.31
N LEU A 277 -5.35 24.13 -12.37
CA LEU A 277 -6.35 23.30 -13.05
C LEU A 277 -6.06 23.14 -14.54
N THR A 278 -6.47 21.99 -15.10
CA THR A 278 -6.36 21.71 -16.55
C THR A 278 -7.63 21.09 -17.12
N ALA A 279 -7.89 21.36 -18.39
CA ALA A 279 -8.98 20.76 -19.17
C ALA A 279 -8.55 19.53 -19.98
N SER A 280 -7.25 19.18 -19.99
CA SER A 280 -6.74 18.07 -20.78
C SER A 280 -5.36 17.62 -20.31
N HIS A 281 -5.32 16.60 -19.46
CA HIS A 281 -4.08 15.86 -19.17
C HIS A 281 -4.31 14.35 -19.22
N THR A 282 -3.48 13.65 -19.98
CA THR A 282 -3.42 12.18 -20.05
C THR A 282 -1.99 11.72 -19.76
N GLY A 283 -1.84 10.84 -18.76
CA GLY A 283 -0.57 10.21 -18.39
C GLY A 283 -0.40 8.82 -19.01
N LEU A 284 0.85 8.44 -19.28
CA LEU A 284 1.21 7.09 -19.74
C LEU A 284 1.58 6.19 -18.55
N LEU A 285 1.29 4.89 -18.69
CA LEU A 285 1.65 3.86 -17.71
C LEU A 285 3.10 3.42 -17.91
N VAL A 286 4.07 4.25 -17.47
CA VAL A 286 5.52 4.01 -17.66
C VAL A 286 6.28 3.81 -16.35
N ASP A 287 7.32 2.98 -16.37
CA ASP A 287 8.27 2.84 -15.26
C ASP A 287 9.29 4.00 -15.30
N ASN A 288 9.18 4.90 -14.32
CA ASN A 288 10.01 6.10 -14.24
C ASN A 288 11.44 5.84 -13.77
N ARG A 289 11.74 4.67 -13.16
CA ARG A 289 13.08 4.30 -12.66
C ARG A 289 13.86 3.51 -13.72
N ARG A 290 13.22 2.51 -14.32
CA ARG A 290 13.86 1.46 -15.13
C ARG A 290 13.47 1.56 -16.61
N GLY A 291 12.42 2.31 -16.94
CA GLY A 291 11.92 2.49 -18.30
C GLY A 291 10.98 1.37 -18.75
N GLY A 292 10.24 1.62 -19.83
CA GLY A 292 9.23 0.70 -20.34
C GLY A 292 7.82 1.02 -19.85
N ILE A 293 6.89 0.14 -20.21
CA ILE A 293 5.48 0.18 -19.80
C ILE A 293 5.30 -0.58 -18.50
N ARG A 294 4.46 -0.08 -17.59
CA ARG A 294 4.11 -0.77 -16.35
C ARG A 294 3.31 -2.03 -16.61
N ARG A 295 3.54 -3.04 -15.78
CA ARG A 295 2.90 -4.35 -15.83
C ARG A 295 1.56 -4.32 -15.08
N ASP A 296 0.48 -4.78 -15.70
CA ASP A 296 -0.84 -4.83 -15.06
C ASP A 296 -0.99 -6.07 -14.17
N LEU A 297 -1.02 -5.86 -12.85
CA LEU A 297 -1.21 -6.94 -11.89
C LEU A 297 -2.64 -7.49 -11.91
N SER A 298 -3.64 -6.76 -12.39
CA SER A 298 -4.98 -7.33 -12.58
C SER A 298 -4.91 -8.41 -13.66
N THR A 299 -4.50 -8.05 -14.89
CA THR A 299 -4.32 -9.03 -15.99
C THR A 299 -3.42 -10.20 -15.58
N ALA A 300 -2.32 -9.97 -14.86
CA ALA A 300 -1.43 -11.04 -14.39
C ALA A 300 -2.04 -11.93 -13.28
N PHE A 301 -2.91 -11.40 -12.42
CA PHE A 301 -3.52 -12.16 -11.32
C PHE A 301 -4.85 -12.83 -11.72
N GLU A 302 -5.47 -12.38 -12.81
CA GLU A 302 -6.77 -12.87 -13.30
C GLU A 302 -6.69 -14.13 -14.19
N ILE A 303 -5.57 -14.37 -14.88
CA ILE A 303 -5.28 -15.64 -15.61
C ILE A 303 -5.25 -16.87 -14.69
N ASP A 304 -5.26 -18.08 -15.26
CA ASP A 304 -5.31 -19.31 -14.47
C ASP A 304 -3.99 -19.62 -13.73
N PRO A 305 -4.00 -20.41 -12.64
CA PRO A 305 -2.81 -20.67 -11.83
C PRO A 305 -1.67 -21.37 -12.58
N GLU A 306 -2.00 -22.22 -13.56
CA GLU A 306 -1.01 -22.91 -14.40
C GLU A 306 -0.31 -21.91 -15.34
N GLU A 307 -1.08 -21.11 -16.10
CA GLU A 307 -0.56 -20.04 -16.96
C GLU A 307 0.26 -18.99 -16.19
N PHE A 308 -0.17 -18.66 -14.96
CA PHE A 308 0.57 -17.76 -14.07
C PHE A 308 1.94 -18.33 -13.69
N GLY A 309 2.05 -19.65 -13.47
CA GLY A 309 3.29 -20.34 -13.14
C GLY A 309 4.34 -20.24 -14.25
N GLU A 310 3.93 -20.20 -15.52
CA GLU A 310 4.81 -20.07 -16.68
C GLU A 310 5.48 -18.67 -16.80
N ILE A 311 5.05 -17.66 -16.03
CA ILE A 311 5.56 -16.29 -16.16
C ILE A 311 6.87 -16.09 -15.38
N GLU A 312 7.99 -16.03 -16.09
CA GLU A 312 9.34 -15.83 -15.50
C GLU A 312 9.46 -14.57 -14.61
N GLU A 313 8.77 -13.47 -14.94
CA GLU A 313 8.78 -12.23 -14.14
C GLU A 313 8.31 -12.46 -12.69
N PHE A 314 7.35 -13.38 -12.49
CA PHE A 314 6.81 -13.71 -11.17
C PHE A 314 7.47 -14.94 -10.52
N ASN A 315 8.05 -15.85 -11.29
CA ASN A 315 8.44 -17.19 -10.81
C ASN A 315 9.92 -17.59 -10.99
N ASN A 316 10.75 -16.79 -11.67
CA ASN A 316 12.15 -17.16 -11.98
C ASN A 316 13.17 -16.83 -10.85
N SER A 317 12.94 -17.23 -9.59
CA SER A 317 13.95 -16.99 -8.53
C SER A 317 15.06 -18.06 -8.45
N GLY A 318 14.99 -19.09 -9.29
CA GLY A 318 15.87 -20.26 -9.26
C GLY A 318 15.62 -21.21 -8.09
N GLU A 319 14.47 -21.12 -7.44
CA GLU A 319 14.04 -22.00 -6.34
C GLU A 319 12.82 -22.82 -6.78
N THR A 320 12.87 -24.13 -6.56
CA THR A 320 11.74 -25.04 -6.82
C THR A 320 10.77 -25.04 -5.63
N ASN A 321 9.52 -25.43 -5.85
CA ASN A 321 8.55 -25.60 -4.77
C ASN A 321 8.66 -27.01 -4.16
N GLN A 322 9.38 -27.17 -3.04
CA GLN A 322 9.60 -28.52 -2.46
C GLN A 322 8.36 -29.05 -1.69
N THR A 323 7.33 -29.47 -2.45
CA THR A 323 6.06 -30.04 -1.95
C THR A 323 6.18 -31.46 -1.38
N GLU A 324 7.25 -32.21 -1.71
CA GLU A 324 7.35 -33.64 -1.39
C GLU A 324 7.28 -33.93 0.13
N GLU A 325 7.84 -33.07 1.00
CA GLU A 325 7.67 -33.21 2.46
C GLU A 325 6.19 -33.31 2.83
N TYR A 326 5.35 -32.43 2.26
CA TYR A 326 3.92 -32.34 2.58
C TYR A 326 3.13 -33.58 2.13
N SER A 327 3.56 -34.26 1.06
CA SER A 327 2.94 -35.50 0.58
C SER A 327 3.03 -36.65 1.60
N SER A 328 4.00 -36.59 2.52
CA SER A 328 4.14 -37.56 3.62
C SER A 328 3.25 -37.25 4.84
N PHE A 329 2.66 -36.05 4.90
CA PHE A 329 1.94 -35.53 6.06
C PHE A 329 0.46 -35.19 5.83
N ALA A 330 0.03 -35.05 4.58
CA ALA A 330 -1.35 -34.71 4.21
C ALA A 330 -1.99 -35.78 3.30
N PRO A 331 -3.34 -35.83 3.18
CA PRO A 331 -4.00 -36.71 2.22
C PRO A 331 -3.57 -36.38 0.78
N SER A 332 -3.40 -37.40 -0.04
CA SER A 332 -3.03 -37.32 -1.47
C SER A 332 -3.81 -36.25 -2.22
N ASP A 333 -5.12 -36.20 -1.96
CA ASP A 333 -6.13 -35.42 -2.66
C ASP A 333 -6.01 -33.91 -2.40
N VAL A 334 -5.20 -33.54 -1.39
CA VAL A 334 -4.88 -32.15 -1.04
C VAL A 334 -3.57 -31.72 -1.72
N THR A 335 -2.55 -32.56 -1.70
CA THR A 335 -1.21 -32.25 -2.25
C THR A 335 -1.08 -32.44 -3.76
N SER A 336 -2.14 -32.92 -4.42
CA SER A 336 -2.22 -33.08 -5.89
C SER A 336 -3.20 -32.10 -6.57
N ASN A 337 -3.74 -31.13 -5.83
CA ASN A 337 -4.71 -30.17 -6.36
C ASN A 337 -4.01 -28.85 -6.73
N PRO A 338 -3.94 -28.46 -8.03
CA PRO A 338 -3.19 -27.29 -8.49
C PRO A 338 -3.70 -25.95 -7.93
N LEU A 339 -4.95 -25.88 -7.50
CA LEU A 339 -5.51 -24.69 -6.84
C LEU A 339 -4.92 -24.45 -5.43
N TYR A 340 -4.25 -25.45 -4.87
CA TYR A 340 -3.61 -25.41 -3.55
C TYR A 340 -2.12 -25.76 -3.55
N TYR A 341 -1.62 -26.51 -4.52
CA TYR A 341 -0.21 -26.93 -4.62
C TYR A 341 0.21 -27.09 -6.09
N HIS A 342 1.08 -26.22 -6.60
CA HIS A 342 1.90 -26.56 -7.77
C HIS A 342 2.98 -27.55 -7.34
N ASN A 343 2.98 -28.72 -7.97
CA ASN A 343 3.85 -29.85 -7.65
C ASN A 343 4.88 -30.04 -8.77
N GLY A 344 5.73 -29.03 -8.96
CA GLY A 344 6.80 -29.00 -9.96
C GLY A 344 8.15 -29.43 -9.40
N THR A 345 8.93 -30.15 -10.24
CA THR A 345 10.39 -30.28 -10.05
C THR A 345 11.16 -29.04 -10.49
N ASP A 346 10.44 -28.07 -11.06
CA ASP A 346 10.97 -26.96 -11.82
C ASP A 346 10.95 -25.67 -10.97
N SER A 347 11.70 -24.66 -11.41
CA SER A 347 12.00 -23.47 -10.58
C SER A 347 10.90 -22.42 -10.68
N GLU A 348 9.77 -22.72 -10.04
CA GLU A 348 8.49 -21.99 -10.16
C GLU A 348 8.21 -20.96 -9.05
N LEU A 349 9.14 -20.72 -8.11
CA LEU A 349 8.92 -19.73 -7.04
C LEU A 349 9.51 -18.37 -7.36
N GLY A 350 8.79 -17.28 -7.06
CA GLY A 350 9.38 -15.96 -7.05
C GLY A 350 8.78 -14.96 -6.07
N TYR A 351 9.57 -13.92 -5.83
CA TYR A 351 9.41 -12.97 -4.73
C TYR A 351 9.27 -11.55 -5.23
N LEU A 352 8.57 -10.74 -4.46
CA LEU A 352 8.48 -9.31 -4.71
C LEU A 352 9.87 -8.65 -4.67
N TYR A 353 10.63 -8.86 -3.59
CA TYR A 353 11.98 -8.30 -3.42
C TYR A 353 12.98 -9.29 -2.82
N GLU A 354 14.27 -8.99 -2.99
CA GLU A 354 15.38 -9.71 -2.38
C GLU A 354 16.42 -8.72 -1.82
N VAL A 355 16.60 -8.70 -0.50
CA VAL A 355 17.62 -7.90 0.19
C VAL A 355 18.90 -8.74 0.31
N PRO A 356 20.06 -8.30 -0.19
CA PRO A 356 21.33 -8.99 0.04
C PRO A 356 21.77 -8.84 1.51
N VAL A 357 22.13 -9.94 2.15
CA VAL A 357 22.52 -10.00 3.57
C VAL A 357 24.04 -10.13 3.73
N ASP A 358 24.67 -10.90 2.83
CA ASP A 358 26.11 -10.98 2.59
C ASP A 358 26.38 -11.49 1.15
N SER A 359 27.62 -11.86 0.83
CA SER A 359 28.03 -12.36 -0.50
C SER A 359 27.40 -13.69 -0.93
N SER A 360 26.61 -14.34 -0.09
CA SER A 360 25.99 -15.65 -0.37
C SER A 360 24.56 -15.77 0.18
N ASN A 361 24.21 -15.01 1.22
CA ASN A 361 22.89 -15.01 1.83
C ASN A 361 22.03 -13.81 1.40
N ARG A 362 20.72 -14.04 1.28
CA ARG A 362 19.70 -13.04 0.97
C ARG A 362 18.50 -13.22 1.89
N TYR A 363 17.79 -12.14 2.17
CA TYR A 363 16.45 -12.18 2.71
C TYR A 363 15.45 -11.94 1.59
N ARG A 364 14.49 -12.86 1.42
CA ARG A 364 13.46 -12.76 0.38
C ARG A 364 12.16 -12.21 0.96
N GLY A 365 11.47 -11.35 0.21
CA GLY A 365 10.17 -10.76 0.55
C GLY A 365 9.00 -11.75 0.46
N PRO A 366 7.74 -11.28 0.44
CA PRO A 366 6.59 -12.15 0.14
C PRO A 366 6.70 -12.76 -1.27
N THR A 367 6.03 -13.89 -1.50
CA THR A 367 5.91 -14.46 -2.86
C THR A 367 4.91 -13.68 -3.69
N TRP A 368 4.99 -13.81 -5.01
CA TRP A 368 3.95 -13.29 -5.91
C TRP A 368 2.63 -14.06 -5.76
N ASP A 369 2.67 -15.36 -5.47
CA ASP A 369 1.47 -16.15 -5.16
C ASP A 369 0.64 -15.56 -4.01
N LEU A 370 1.30 -15.08 -2.95
CA LEU A 370 0.60 -14.50 -1.79
C LEU A 370 -0.23 -13.29 -2.20
N LEU A 371 0.34 -12.43 -3.05
CA LEU A 371 -0.31 -11.22 -3.54
C LEU A 371 -1.43 -11.57 -4.52
N ARG A 372 -1.20 -12.53 -5.44
CA ARG A 372 -2.23 -13.06 -6.35
C ARG A 372 -3.40 -13.73 -5.61
N ASN A 373 -3.11 -14.57 -4.61
CA ASN A 373 -4.12 -15.27 -3.83
C ASN A 373 -4.87 -14.36 -2.85
N HIS A 374 -4.25 -13.28 -2.36
CA HIS A 374 -4.96 -12.21 -1.63
C HIS A 374 -5.90 -11.44 -2.55
N TYR A 375 -5.42 -11.01 -3.72
CA TYR A 375 -6.21 -10.31 -4.72
C TYR A 375 -7.43 -11.13 -5.17
N ARG A 376 -7.29 -12.44 -5.45
CA ARG A 376 -8.40 -13.32 -5.88
C ARG A 376 -9.42 -13.68 -4.76
N ILE A 377 -9.30 -13.19 -3.53
CA ILE A 377 -10.26 -13.55 -2.44
C ILE A 377 -11.70 -13.22 -2.83
N TYR A 378 -11.95 -12.12 -3.55
CA TYR A 378 -13.30 -11.72 -3.99
C TYR A 378 -13.99 -12.78 -4.86
N LYS A 379 -13.23 -13.60 -5.62
CA LYS A 379 -13.77 -14.70 -6.43
C LYS A 379 -14.22 -15.92 -5.61
N LYS A 380 -13.88 -15.99 -4.33
CA LYS A 380 -14.25 -17.07 -3.39
C LYS A 380 -13.89 -18.50 -3.84
N GLU A 381 -12.94 -18.66 -4.77
CA GLU A 381 -12.60 -19.94 -5.43
C GLU A 381 -12.28 -21.10 -4.47
N ARG A 382 -11.81 -20.78 -3.26
CA ARG A 382 -11.45 -21.74 -2.20
C ARG A 382 -12.64 -22.19 -1.33
N ASN A 383 -13.78 -21.48 -1.38
CA ASN A 383 -14.99 -21.82 -0.61
C ASN A 383 -15.74 -23.04 -1.19
N ASP A 384 -15.83 -23.14 -2.52
CA ASP A 384 -16.64 -24.17 -3.19
C ASP A 384 -16.03 -25.57 -3.17
N LEU A 385 -14.72 -25.65 -2.96
CA LEU A 385 -13.91 -26.85 -3.15
C LEU A 385 -13.99 -27.88 -2.00
N ASN A 386 -15.02 -27.79 -1.15
CA ASN A 386 -15.33 -28.73 -0.06
C ASN A 386 -14.07 -29.01 0.81
N PHE A 387 -13.34 -27.94 1.14
CA PHE A 387 -11.93 -27.99 1.54
C PHE A 387 -11.72 -28.91 2.74
N ARG A 388 -10.99 -30.02 2.52
CA ARG A 388 -10.73 -31.06 3.52
C ARG A 388 -12.01 -31.64 4.15
N GLY A 389 -13.11 -31.68 3.41
CA GLY A 389 -14.41 -32.20 3.86
C GLY A 389 -15.23 -31.22 4.72
N LEU A 390 -14.87 -29.93 4.73
CA LEU A 390 -15.70 -28.87 5.29
C LEU A 390 -16.74 -28.44 4.22
N PRO A 391 -18.05 -28.41 4.54
CA PRO A 391 -19.07 -27.88 3.63
C PRO A 391 -18.78 -26.44 3.20
N THR A 392 -19.26 -26.09 2.00
CA THR A 392 -19.24 -24.72 1.46
C THR A 392 -19.88 -23.74 2.47
N PRO A 393 -19.24 -22.60 2.79
CA PRO A 393 -19.80 -21.59 3.67
C PRO A 393 -21.00 -20.88 3.03
N SER A 394 -21.75 -20.11 3.82
CA SER A 394 -22.85 -19.30 3.30
C SER A 394 -22.35 -18.26 2.28
N SER A 395 -23.23 -17.86 1.36
CA SER A 395 -22.88 -16.99 0.23
C SER A 395 -22.20 -15.66 0.63
N GLY A 396 -22.53 -15.12 1.81
CA GLY A 396 -21.92 -13.90 2.35
C GLY A 396 -20.58 -14.12 3.08
N ALA A 397 -20.26 -15.34 3.52
CA ALA A 397 -19.09 -15.62 4.37
C ALA A 397 -17.84 -16.07 3.60
N LEU A 398 -16.75 -16.27 4.34
CA LEU A 398 -15.55 -17.03 3.95
C LEU A 398 -15.32 -18.19 4.91
N ALA A 399 -14.81 -19.32 4.40
CA ALA A 399 -14.41 -20.45 5.24
C ALA A 399 -13.07 -20.15 5.90
N ALA A 400 -12.98 -20.26 7.24
CA ALA A 400 -11.74 -19.95 7.94
C ALA A 400 -10.63 -20.97 7.62
N HIS A 401 -9.45 -20.51 7.22
CA HIS A 401 -8.28 -21.34 6.91
C HIS A 401 -6.95 -20.71 7.34
N GLY A 402 -6.03 -21.55 7.81
CA GLY A 402 -4.66 -21.14 8.15
C GLY A 402 -3.78 -20.84 6.93
N VAL A 403 -2.51 -20.54 7.20
CA VAL A 403 -1.45 -20.40 6.18
C VAL A 403 -1.13 -21.78 5.57
N VAL A 404 -1.81 -22.15 4.48
CA VAL A 404 -1.56 -23.38 3.73
C VAL A 404 -1.82 -23.15 2.24
N PRO A 405 -0.92 -23.59 1.33
CA PRO A 405 0.36 -24.23 1.61
C PRO A 405 1.41 -23.22 2.10
N PHE A 406 2.55 -23.76 2.52
CA PHE A 406 3.81 -23.04 2.37
C PHE A 406 4.46 -23.57 1.09
N SER A 407 5.10 -22.69 0.33
CA SER A 407 6.17 -23.14 -0.57
C SER A 407 7.48 -23.22 0.20
N TYR A 408 8.33 -24.16 -0.22
CA TYR A 408 9.62 -24.44 0.40
C TYR A 408 10.72 -24.08 -0.59
N THR A 409 11.57 -23.12 -0.21
CA THR A 409 12.80 -22.83 -0.96
C THR A 409 13.81 -23.96 -0.75
N GLY A 410 14.67 -24.23 -1.75
CA GLY A 410 15.82 -25.10 -1.52
C GLY A 410 16.76 -25.29 -2.70
N ASP A 411 18.01 -25.63 -2.37
CA ASP A 411 19.06 -26.02 -3.32
C ASP A 411 18.71 -27.38 -3.95
N PRO A 412 18.82 -27.58 -5.28
CA PRO A 412 18.64 -28.89 -5.91
C PRO A 412 19.63 -29.97 -5.43
N ASN A 413 20.72 -29.59 -4.75
CA ASN A 413 21.67 -30.48 -4.07
C ASN A 413 21.24 -30.72 -2.61
N GLY A 414 20.00 -31.18 -2.42
CA GLY A 414 19.29 -31.07 -1.14
C GLY A 414 19.78 -31.96 0.01
N PHE A 415 19.30 -31.62 1.22
CA PHE A 415 18.98 -32.58 2.29
C PHE A 415 17.93 -31.99 3.25
N GLU A 416 17.20 -32.87 3.94
CA GLU A 416 15.97 -32.63 4.73
C GLU A 416 16.13 -31.65 5.93
N GLY A 417 15.06 -30.91 6.27
CA GLY A 417 15.15 -29.71 7.14
C GLY A 417 13.98 -29.43 8.10
N SER A 418 13.17 -30.43 8.46
CA SER A 418 11.90 -30.30 9.22
C SER A 418 11.87 -29.26 10.36
N SER A 419 11.00 -28.24 10.27
CA SER A 419 10.53 -27.44 11.43
C SER A 419 9.45 -26.39 11.08
N LEU A 420 8.25 -26.47 11.67
CA LEU A 420 7.23 -25.41 11.53
C LEU A 420 6.53 -24.97 12.81
N GLY A 421 6.28 -23.66 12.86
CA GLY A 421 5.28 -23.03 13.70
C GLY A 421 3.86 -23.13 13.13
N SER A 422 3.26 -24.32 13.11
CA SER A 422 2.00 -24.54 13.83
C SER A 422 0.70 -23.75 13.47
N VAL A 423 0.21 -23.78 12.22
CA VAL A 423 -1.26 -23.69 11.97
C VAL A 423 -1.68 -24.85 11.06
N TYR A 424 -2.54 -25.75 11.54
CA TYR A 424 -2.91 -26.98 10.82
C TYR A 424 -4.41 -27.26 10.91
N VAL A 425 -5.07 -27.28 9.74
CA VAL A 425 -6.52 -27.42 9.58
C VAL A 425 -6.87 -28.78 8.99
N GLY A 426 -7.81 -29.52 9.59
CA GLY A 426 -8.54 -30.60 8.91
C GLY A 426 -8.54 -32.00 9.56
N PRO A 427 -9.26 -32.96 8.92
CA PRO A 427 -9.67 -34.24 9.51
C PRO A 427 -8.53 -35.20 9.87
N ASN A 428 -7.70 -35.52 8.87
CA ASN A 428 -6.98 -36.81 8.82
C ASN A 428 -5.51 -36.72 9.26
N TYR A 429 -5.06 -35.57 9.78
CA TYR A 429 -3.69 -35.41 10.24
C TYR A 429 -3.47 -36.20 11.54
N ASN A 430 -2.49 -37.12 11.56
CA ASN A 430 -2.33 -38.09 12.67
C ASN A 430 -0.88 -38.36 13.14
N GLY A 431 0.14 -37.75 12.53
CA GLY A 431 1.56 -38.07 12.78
C GLY A 431 2.25 -37.25 13.89
N GLY A 432 3.16 -37.87 14.66
CA GLY A 432 3.71 -37.35 15.94
C GLY A 432 5.12 -36.69 15.99
N ALA A 433 5.93 -36.73 14.94
CA ALA A 433 7.06 -35.78 14.62
C ALA A 433 6.99 -34.35 13.68
N GLY A 434 7.97 -33.79 14.54
CA GLY A 434 7.75 -33.12 15.86
C GLY A 434 8.22 -31.64 15.92
N TYR A 435 7.30 -30.68 15.72
CA TYR A 435 7.52 -29.28 15.32
C TYR A 435 8.47 -28.47 16.24
N GLN A 436 9.43 -27.69 15.70
CA GLN A 436 10.29 -26.71 16.41
C GLN A 436 10.18 -25.34 15.70
N CYS A 437 10.46 -24.21 16.36
CA CYS A 437 10.47 -22.88 15.72
C CYS A 437 11.84 -22.59 15.05
N PRO A 438 11.95 -22.36 13.73
CA PRO A 438 13.24 -22.20 13.05
C PRO A 438 13.57 -20.75 12.66
N PHE A 439 13.55 -19.83 13.61
CA PHE A 439 14.13 -18.49 13.40
C PHE A 439 15.26 -18.14 14.37
N VAL A 440 15.34 -18.80 15.54
CA VAL A 440 16.52 -18.72 16.42
C VAL A 440 16.84 -20.10 16.98
N SER A 441 17.67 -20.89 16.28
CA SER A 441 18.23 -22.15 16.79
C SER A 441 19.36 -21.93 17.79
N SER A 442 19.23 -20.94 18.68
CA SER A 442 20.16 -20.72 19.78
C SER A 442 20.00 -21.82 20.84
N HIS A 443 20.65 -22.96 20.62
CA HIS A 443 21.45 -23.71 21.60
C HIS A 443 22.00 -24.99 20.97
N GLY A 444 23.26 -25.30 21.27
CA GLY A 444 23.93 -26.47 20.70
C GLY A 444 23.40 -27.80 21.24
N ALA A 445 22.60 -28.48 20.43
CA ALA A 445 22.79 -29.92 20.25
C ALA A 445 24.05 -30.13 19.37
N SER A 446 24.83 -31.19 19.63
CA SER A 446 26.10 -31.42 18.96
C SER A 446 25.93 -32.00 17.56
N GLY A 447 25.68 -31.13 16.58
CA GLY A 447 25.57 -31.46 15.16
C GLY A 447 25.37 -30.19 14.35
N GLY A 448 26.45 -29.61 13.84
CA GLY A 448 26.40 -28.39 13.04
C GLY A 448 25.96 -28.67 11.62
N HIS A 449 24.64 -28.70 11.39
CA HIS A 449 24.05 -28.64 10.06
C HIS A 449 23.39 -27.28 9.86
N ASP A 450 23.66 -26.68 8.70
CA ASP A 450 23.73 -25.23 8.58
C ASP A 450 22.42 -24.59 8.12
N ALA A 451 21.96 -23.59 8.87
CA ALA A 451 21.00 -22.58 8.38
C ALA A 451 21.61 -21.62 7.33
N ARG A 452 22.65 -22.08 6.60
CA ARG A 452 23.30 -21.42 5.46
C ARG A 452 22.85 -22.02 4.12
N ASN A 453 22.11 -23.13 4.13
CA ASN A 453 21.64 -23.82 2.93
C ASN A 453 20.19 -23.45 2.55
N GLY A 454 19.87 -22.15 2.50
CA GLY A 454 18.70 -21.62 1.75
C GLY A 454 17.28 -21.85 2.29
N ASN A 455 16.93 -23.05 2.75
CA ASN A 455 15.53 -23.47 2.97
C ASN A 455 14.83 -22.63 4.07
N ARG A 456 13.86 -21.81 3.66
CA ARG A 456 12.92 -21.08 4.52
C ARG A 456 11.52 -21.17 3.91
N MET A 457 10.52 -21.49 4.71
CA MET A 457 9.14 -21.60 4.21
C MET A 457 8.52 -20.21 3.95
N GLN A 458 7.76 -20.14 2.88
CA GLN A 458 7.16 -18.92 2.34
C GLN A 458 5.64 -19.11 2.27
N PRO A 459 4.83 -18.19 2.82
CA PRO A 459 3.39 -18.23 2.59
C PRO A 459 3.10 -17.87 1.12
N THR A 460 2.37 -18.73 0.41
CA THR A 460 1.81 -18.41 -0.93
C THR A 460 0.33 -18.07 -0.88
N VAL A 461 -0.28 -18.15 0.31
CA VAL A 461 -1.71 -17.94 0.57
C VAL A 461 -1.86 -17.21 1.90
N GLN A 462 -2.76 -16.23 1.95
CA GLN A 462 -3.06 -15.46 3.15
C GLN A 462 -3.73 -16.33 4.24
N LYS A 463 -3.42 -16.03 5.51
CA LYS A 463 -4.15 -16.51 6.69
C LYS A 463 -5.54 -15.85 6.77
N ILE A 464 -6.60 -16.64 6.86
CA ILE A 464 -7.97 -16.15 7.11
C ILE A 464 -8.54 -16.94 8.30
N THR A 465 -8.14 -16.58 9.52
CA THR A 465 -8.64 -17.20 10.76
C THR A 465 -9.03 -16.15 11.79
N PRO A 466 -9.94 -16.47 12.73
CA PRO A 466 -10.05 -15.74 13.98
C PRO A 466 -8.70 -15.76 14.72
N GLU A 467 -8.41 -14.69 15.45
CA GLU A 467 -7.19 -14.53 16.25
C GLU A 467 -7.55 -14.46 17.73
N LEU A 468 -6.60 -14.82 18.60
CA LEU A 468 -6.79 -14.81 20.05
C LEU A 468 -6.32 -13.49 20.65
N LEU A 469 -7.22 -12.79 21.36
CA LEU A 469 -6.92 -11.55 22.07
C LEU A 469 -6.53 -11.78 23.53
N ARG A 470 -7.27 -12.63 24.23
CA ARG A 470 -7.14 -12.82 25.67
C ARG A 470 -7.40 -14.27 26.07
N ALA A 471 -6.50 -14.81 26.89
CA ALA A 471 -6.56 -16.17 27.42
C ALA A 471 -6.45 -16.11 28.93
N VAL A 472 -7.51 -16.53 29.61
CA VAL A 472 -7.67 -16.36 31.05
C VAL A 472 -7.86 -17.70 31.72
N PHE A 473 -7.17 -17.92 32.84
CA PHE A 473 -7.26 -19.16 33.61
C PHE A 473 -7.62 -18.83 35.05
N VAL A 474 -8.88 -19.08 35.40
CA VAL A 474 -9.39 -18.93 36.75
C VAL A 474 -9.03 -20.19 37.53
N PHE A 475 -7.99 -20.11 38.36
CA PHE A 475 -7.58 -21.19 39.24
C PHE A 475 -8.46 -21.20 40.50
N GLY A 476 -9.10 -22.33 40.77
CA GLY A 476 -10.00 -22.51 41.91
C GLY A 476 -9.72 -23.81 42.69
N LEU A 477 -10.44 -23.98 43.80
CA LEU A 477 -10.43 -25.21 44.59
C LEU A 477 -11.82 -25.83 44.69
N ALA A 478 -11.86 -27.16 44.62
CA ALA A 478 -13.00 -27.98 45.00
C ALA A 478 -12.57 -29.08 45.97
N ARG A 479 -13.49 -29.59 46.80
CA ARG A 479 -13.20 -30.56 47.87
C ARG A 479 -13.95 -31.87 47.72
N GLU A 480 -13.22 -32.99 47.69
CA GLU A 480 -13.80 -34.34 47.84
C GLU A 480 -13.15 -35.01 49.08
N GLU A 481 -13.98 -35.41 50.06
CA GLU A 481 -13.54 -35.96 51.35
C GLU A 481 -12.48 -35.10 52.09
N ASP A 482 -11.30 -35.66 52.39
CA ASP A 482 -10.14 -35.00 53.01
C ASP A 482 -9.21 -34.31 51.98
N GLN A 483 -9.60 -34.27 50.70
CA GLN A 483 -8.75 -33.84 49.58
C GLN A 483 -9.27 -32.56 48.89
N PHE A 484 -8.37 -31.60 48.72
CA PHE A 484 -8.58 -30.38 47.92
C PHE A 484 -7.96 -30.56 46.54
N TYR A 485 -8.78 -30.44 45.49
CA TYR A 485 -8.37 -30.48 44.09
C TYR A 485 -8.24 -29.05 43.54
N MET A 486 -7.20 -28.81 42.74
CA MET A 486 -7.08 -27.54 42.02
C MET A 486 -7.73 -27.63 40.64
N THR A 487 -8.72 -26.78 40.43
CA THR A 487 -9.38 -26.54 39.13
C THR A 487 -8.71 -25.38 38.40
N ALA A 488 -8.89 -25.32 37.09
CA ALA A 488 -8.45 -24.20 36.25
C ALA A 488 -9.46 -24.04 35.11
N THR A 489 -10.33 -23.04 35.20
CA THR A 489 -11.35 -22.78 34.18
C THR A 489 -10.78 -21.86 33.11
N PRO A 490 -10.67 -22.32 31.85
CA PRO A 490 -10.20 -21.51 30.74
C PRO A 490 -11.31 -20.62 30.16
N PHE A 491 -10.95 -19.41 29.76
CA PHE A 491 -11.75 -18.54 28.90
C PHE A 491 -10.85 -18.00 27.79
N PHE A 492 -11.32 -18.06 26.55
CA PHE A 492 -10.59 -17.56 25.38
C PHE A 492 -11.42 -16.50 24.66
N THR A 493 -10.87 -15.30 24.46
CA THR A 493 -11.50 -14.22 23.72
C THR A 493 -10.93 -14.22 22.30
N PHE A 494 -11.78 -14.56 21.33
CA PHE A 494 -11.43 -14.61 19.92
C PHE A 494 -12.02 -13.42 19.17
N HIS A 495 -11.37 -13.06 18.07
CA HIS A 495 -11.67 -11.87 17.28
C HIS A 495 -11.61 -12.22 15.79
N ASN A 496 -12.59 -11.75 15.01
CA ASN A 496 -12.54 -11.76 13.56
C ASN A 496 -12.01 -10.40 13.04
N PRO A 497 -10.72 -10.25 12.71
CA PRO A 497 -10.14 -8.95 12.35
C PRO A 497 -10.48 -8.48 10.91
N TYR A 498 -11.42 -9.13 10.21
CA TYR A 498 -11.73 -8.92 8.80
C TYR A 498 -13.15 -8.37 8.59
N ASN A 499 -13.36 -7.72 7.44
CA ASN A 499 -14.68 -7.23 7.00
C ASN A 499 -15.62 -8.32 6.44
N TYR A 500 -15.18 -9.58 6.34
CA TYR A 500 -16.07 -10.72 6.03
C TYR A 500 -16.51 -11.48 7.29
N PRO A 501 -17.73 -12.04 7.32
CA PRO A 501 -18.08 -13.09 8.27
C PRO A 501 -17.22 -14.34 8.06
N LEU A 502 -16.69 -14.91 9.14
CA LEU A 502 -15.89 -16.15 9.10
C LEU A 502 -16.70 -17.34 9.60
N GLU A 503 -16.75 -18.39 8.78
CA GLU A 503 -17.47 -19.63 9.06
C GLU A 503 -16.52 -20.82 9.29
N PHE A 504 -16.78 -21.59 10.36
CA PHE A 504 -15.89 -22.66 10.83
C PHE A 504 -16.62 -23.70 11.72
N TYR A 505 -16.05 -24.90 11.91
CA TYR A 505 -16.77 -26.04 12.53
C TYR A 505 -16.28 -26.47 13.92
N SER A 506 -15.15 -25.94 14.38
CA SER A 506 -14.64 -26.11 15.74
C SER A 506 -13.37 -25.30 15.90
N LEU A 507 -13.15 -24.76 17.10
CA LEU A 507 -11.89 -24.08 17.43
C LEU A 507 -11.16 -24.88 18.50
N SER A 508 -9.92 -25.27 18.19
CA SER A 508 -9.04 -26.03 19.07
C SER A 508 -7.91 -25.15 19.61
N VAL A 509 -7.53 -25.32 20.88
CA VAL A 509 -6.37 -24.66 21.51
C VAL A 509 -5.53 -25.69 22.25
N ASP A 510 -4.28 -25.95 21.82
CA ASP A 510 -3.30 -26.74 22.59
C ASP A 510 -2.65 -25.87 23.67
N MET A 511 -2.66 -26.35 24.91
CA MET A 511 -1.86 -25.82 26.00
C MET A 511 -0.90 -26.88 26.55
N ARG A 512 0.41 -26.63 26.42
CA ARG A 512 1.43 -27.50 27.00
C ARG A 512 1.83 -26.98 28.38
N ALA A 513 1.86 -27.91 29.33
CA ALA A 513 1.63 -27.63 30.74
C ALA A 513 2.67 -26.72 31.42
N VAL A 514 2.27 -26.17 32.56
CA VAL A 514 3.08 -25.31 33.44
C VAL A 514 4.20 -26.12 34.13
N GLY A 515 5.36 -26.22 33.48
CA GLY A 515 6.67 -26.39 34.13
C GLY A 515 7.45 -25.07 34.05
N SER A 516 8.56 -24.82 34.75
CA SER A 516 9.15 -25.55 35.87
C SER A 516 9.12 -24.63 37.10
N TYR A 517 8.94 -25.17 38.30
CA TYR A 517 8.97 -24.44 39.59
C TYR A 517 7.85 -23.42 39.87
N THR A 518 6.73 -23.46 39.14
CA THR A 518 5.46 -22.92 39.67
C THR A 518 5.03 -23.76 40.86
N ALA A 519 5.44 -23.35 42.06
CA ALA A 519 5.16 -24.03 43.30
C ALA A 519 3.88 -23.43 43.92
N PHE A 520 2.78 -24.15 43.76
CA PHE A 520 1.55 -23.90 44.50
C PHE A 520 1.77 -24.38 45.95
N SER A 521 1.58 -23.50 46.93
CA SER A 521 1.80 -23.82 48.35
C SER A 521 0.64 -23.37 49.22
N ALA A 522 -0.13 -24.32 49.76
CA ALA A 522 -1.10 -24.03 50.80
C ALA A 522 -0.40 -24.00 52.16
N GLN A 523 -0.37 -22.83 52.77
CA GLN A 523 -0.06 -22.67 54.19
C GLN A 523 -1.38 -22.79 54.96
N TYR A 524 -1.44 -23.62 55.99
CA TYR A 524 -2.67 -23.81 56.76
C TYR A 524 -2.37 -23.98 58.25
N GLU A 525 -3.30 -23.58 59.11
CA GLU A 525 -3.18 -23.79 60.56
C GLU A 525 -3.86 -25.11 60.94
N ASP A 526 -3.13 -26.05 61.55
CA ASP A 526 -3.75 -27.29 62.02
C ASP A 526 -4.59 -27.10 63.29
N LYS A 527 -5.37 -28.11 63.68
CA LYS A 527 -6.22 -28.06 64.89
C LYS A 527 -5.45 -27.94 66.21
N SER A 528 -4.11 -27.85 66.18
CA SER A 528 -3.25 -27.57 67.35
C SER A 528 -2.71 -26.14 67.38
N GLY A 529 -3.08 -25.29 66.42
CA GLY A 529 -2.58 -23.92 66.29
C GLY A 529 -1.18 -23.84 65.66
N ALA A 530 -0.82 -24.83 64.84
CA ALA A 530 0.49 -24.92 64.22
C ALA A 530 0.41 -24.73 62.71
N ASN A 531 1.05 -23.66 62.22
CA ASN A 531 1.24 -23.42 60.78
C ASN A 531 1.97 -24.60 60.11
N LYS A 532 1.36 -25.15 59.07
CA LYS A 532 1.94 -26.12 58.14
C LYS A 532 2.08 -25.50 56.76
N THR A 533 2.84 -26.17 55.90
CA THR A 533 2.88 -25.89 54.47
C THR A 533 2.75 -27.20 53.71
N ALA A 534 1.62 -27.40 53.04
CA ALA A 534 1.50 -28.36 51.97
C ALA A 534 1.99 -27.70 50.67
N ILE A 535 2.91 -28.35 49.96
CA ILE A 535 3.38 -27.88 48.66
C ILE A 535 2.85 -28.84 47.60
N LEU A 536 1.95 -28.34 46.76
CA LEU A 536 1.55 -28.96 45.50
C LEU A 536 2.74 -28.90 44.54
N LYS A 537 3.68 -29.84 44.70
CA LYS A 537 4.84 -29.98 43.82
C LYS A 537 4.44 -30.71 42.56
N TYR A 538 4.03 -29.96 41.53
CA TYR A 538 4.06 -30.48 40.18
C TYR A 538 5.52 -30.74 39.78
N GLN A 539 5.92 -32.02 39.80
CA GLN A 539 7.29 -32.44 39.53
C GLN A 539 7.32 -33.27 38.24
N SER A 540 7.27 -32.61 37.09
CA SER A 540 7.73 -33.21 35.83
C SER A 540 9.26 -33.29 35.85
N SER A 541 9.82 -34.48 35.62
CA SER A 541 11.20 -34.59 35.17
C SER A 541 11.32 -34.00 33.77
N ASP A 542 12.48 -33.38 33.50
CA ASP A 542 12.95 -32.98 32.18
C ASP A 542 12.13 -31.89 31.44
N TRP A 543 12.65 -30.65 31.60
CA TRP A 543 12.45 -29.47 30.73
C TRP A 543 11.17 -28.62 30.88
N TYR A 544 11.28 -27.46 30.23
CA TYR A 544 10.23 -26.48 29.86
C TYR A 544 9.85 -25.41 30.91
N GLY A 545 9.51 -24.24 30.38
CA GLY A 545 8.73 -23.17 31.02
C GLY A 545 7.24 -23.28 30.65
N LEU A 546 6.44 -22.24 30.96
CA LEU A 546 5.07 -22.10 30.46
C LEU A 546 5.08 -22.23 28.92
N LYS A 547 4.12 -22.97 28.37
CA LYS A 547 4.02 -23.20 26.92
C LYS A 547 2.57 -23.06 26.48
N MET A 548 2.09 -21.82 26.48
CA MET A 548 0.87 -21.47 25.78
C MET A 548 1.13 -21.48 24.28
N LEU A 549 0.21 -22.10 23.54
CA LEU A 549 0.59 -22.86 22.36
C LEU A 549 -0.53 -22.91 21.31
N THR A 550 -1.01 -21.73 20.96
CA THR A 550 -2.27 -21.50 20.26
C THR A 550 -2.14 -21.75 18.75
N SER A 551 -2.04 -23.03 18.34
CA SER A 551 -2.52 -23.42 17.01
C SER A 551 -4.00 -23.71 17.05
N TYR A 552 -4.69 -23.20 16.03
CA TYR A 552 -6.09 -23.51 15.79
C TYR A 552 -6.19 -24.73 14.88
N ARG A 553 -7.01 -25.71 15.28
CA ARG A 553 -7.35 -26.87 14.46
C ARG A 553 -8.86 -26.97 14.27
N LEU A 554 -9.26 -26.95 13.00
CA LEU A 554 -10.60 -27.35 12.58
C LEU A 554 -10.71 -28.88 12.55
N THR A 555 -11.70 -29.38 13.28
CA THR A 555 -11.98 -30.82 13.48
C THR A 555 -13.29 -31.19 12.75
N PRO A 556 -13.46 -32.43 12.25
CA PRO A 556 -14.66 -32.84 11.50
C PRO A 556 -15.96 -32.74 12.31
N PRO A 557 -17.14 -32.67 11.65
CA PRO A 557 -18.40 -32.37 12.32
C PRO A 557 -18.86 -33.49 13.28
N SER A 558 -18.58 -33.28 14.56
CA SER A 558 -19.36 -33.80 15.69
C SER A 558 -20.39 -32.79 16.21
N SER A 559 -20.30 -31.53 15.73
CA SER A 559 -21.11 -30.39 16.17
C SER A 559 -21.28 -29.36 15.05
N GLY A 560 -21.94 -28.23 15.34
CA GLY A 560 -22.50 -27.28 14.37
C GLY A 560 -21.51 -26.38 13.63
N LEU A 561 -22.08 -25.50 12.79
CA LEU A 561 -21.38 -24.45 12.06
C LEU A 561 -21.31 -23.19 12.94
N HIS A 562 -20.11 -22.84 13.38
CA HIS A 562 -19.83 -21.54 13.98
C HIS A 562 -19.70 -20.45 12.93
N ARG A 563 -20.06 -19.24 13.34
CA ARG A 563 -19.90 -18.03 12.56
C ARG A 563 -19.52 -16.87 13.48
N LEU A 564 -18.49 -16.11 13.09
CA LEU A 564 -18.20 -14.78 13.63
C LEU A 564 -18.54 -13.74 12.55
N GLU A 565 -19.28 -12.70 12.91
CA GLU A 565 -19.59 -11.59 12.01
C GLU A 565 -18.37 -10.66 11.79
N PRO A 566 -18.39 -9.72 10.82
CA PRO A 566 -17.28 -8.80 10.58
C PRO A 566 -16.86 -8.05 11.86
N GLY A 567 -15.57 -8.09 12.18
CA GLY A 567 -15.02 -7.47 13.38
C GLY A 567 -15.33 -8.16 14.72
N GLU A 568 -16.19 -9.17 14.76
CA GLU A 568 -16.78 -9.66 16.02
C GLU A 568 -15.74 -10.23 17.01
N ILE A 569 -15.85 -9.82 18.28
CA ILE A 569 -15.07 -10.30 19.42
C ILE A 569 -15.99 -11.12 20.34
N ARG A 570 -15.71 -12.43 20.48
CA ARG A 570 -16.52 -13.37 21.27
C ARG A 570 -15.69 -14.10 22.32
N ILE A 571 -16.23 -14.23 23.54
CA ILE A 571 -15.67 -15.09 24.60
C ILE A 571 -16.19 -16.52 24.41
N MET A 572 -15.27 -17.47 24.23
CA MET A 572 -15.56 -18.90 24.23
C MET A 572 -15.23 -19.47 25.62
N SER A 573 -16.26 -19.87 26.35
CA SER A 573 -16.21 -20.41 27.72
C SER A 573 -16.58 -21.91 27.77
N MET A 574 -16.34 -22.55 28.91
CA MET A 574 -16.97 -23.85 29.22
C MET A 574 -18.43 -23.63 29.66
N LEU A 575 -19.35 -24.52 29.29
CA LEU A 575 -20.72 -24.46 29.84
C LEU A 575 -20.76 -24.85 31.33
N PRO A 576 -21.55 -24.15 32.16
CA PRO A 576 -21.76 -24.55 33.54
C PRO A 576 -22.61 -25.84 33.58
N ASN A 577 -22.13 -26.83 34.35
CA ASN A 577 -22.72 -28.17 34.51
C ASN A 577 -22.55 -29.15 33.33
N THR A 578 -21.58 -28.94 32.43
CA THR A 578 -21.03 -30.10 31.69
C THR A 578 -20.38 -31.06 32.69
N GLU A 579 -20.69 -32.36 32.64
CA GLU A 579 -20.12 -33.35 33.55
C GLU A 579 -18.63 -33.58 33.24
N ILE A 580 -17.76 -32.75 33.80
CA ILE A 580 -16.31 -33.02 33.82
C ILE A 580 -16.11 -34.35 34.57
N ALA A 581 -15.73 -35.40 33.86
CA ALA A 581 -15.50 -36.71 34.45
C ALA A 581 -14.36 -36.63 35.48
N ALA A 582 -14.35 -37.51 36.49
CA ALA A 582 -13.38 -37.42 37.59
C ALA A 582 -11.90 -37.55 37.14
N SER A 583 -11.65 -38.10 35.94
CA SER A 583 -10.34 -38.09 35.27
C SER A 583 -9.89 -36.69 34.85
N ASP A 584 -10.83 -35.86 34.40
CA ASP A 584 -10.58 -34.64 33.63
C ASP A 584 -10.53 -33.40 34.53
N ARG A 585 -11.02 -33.52 35.77
CA ARG A 585 -10.90 -32.55 36.87
C ARG A 585 -9.44 -32.27 37.31
N ASN A 586 -8.44 -32.86 36.64
CA ASN A 586 -7.01 -32.72 36.92
C ASN A 586 -6.30 -32.01 35.75
N ILE A 587 -6.64 -30.73 35.54
CA ILE A 587 -6.45 -29.98 34.29
C ILE A 587 -4.96 -29.67 33.95
N ILE A 588 -4.00 -29.98 34.84
CA ILE A 588 -2.58 -29.60 34.70
C ILE A 588 -1.76 -30.56 33.79
N ARG A 589 -2.34 -31.07 32.70
CA ARG A 589 -1.61 -31.86 31.68
C ARG A 589 -2.16 -31.66 30.28
N MET A 590 -1.28 -31.22 29.37
CA MET A 590 -1.41 -31.24 27.89
C MET A 590 -2.86 -31.32 27.41
N THR A 591 -3.57 -30.20 27.53
CA THR A 591 -4.99 -30.14 27.24
C THR A 591 -5.19 -29.43 25.90
N GLU A 592 -5.77 -30.18 24.96
CA GLU A 592 -6.40 -29.61 23.78
C GLU A 592 -7.84 -29.24 24.17
N PHE A 593 -8.20 -27.96 24.06
CA PHE A 593 -9.56 -27.48 24.31
C PHE A 593 -10.30 -27.33 22.99
N GLN A 594 -11.42 -28.03 22.80
CA GLN A 594 -12.24 -28.01 21.58
C GLN A 594 -13.59 -27.34 21.86
N TYR A 595 -13.88 -26.24 21.16
CA TYR A 595 -15.12 -25.49 21.28
C TYR A 595 -16.26 -26.07 20.41
N ASN A 596 -17.50 -26.03 20.92
CA ASN A 596 -18.73 -26.35 20.18
C ASN A 596 -20.00 -25.74 20.83
N GLU A 597 -21.02 -25.40 20.04
CA GLU A 597 -22.22 -24.66 20.50
C GLU A 597 -23.18 -25.47 21.38
N ALA A 598 -23.03 -26.80 21.42
CA ALA A 598 -23.90 -27.66 22.21
C ALA A 598 -23.39 -27.87 23.64
N ASN A 599 -22.07 -27.74 23.87
CA ASN A 599 -21.41 -28.07 25.14
C ASN A 599 -20.43 -26.99 25.62
N GLY A 600 -20.25 -25.90 24.87
CA GLY A 600 -19.19 -24.92 25.08
C GLY A 600 -17.80 -25.49 24.78
N LEU A 601 -16.78 -24.97 25.46
CA LEU A 601 -15.41 -25.45 25.40
C LEU A 601 -15.24 -26.77 26.18
N VAL A 602 -14.65 -27.79 25.55
CA VAL A 602 -14.48 -29.14 26.11
C VAL A 602 -13.01 -29.56 26.08
N SER A 603 -12.50 -30.13 27.18
CA SER A 603 -11.11 -30.59 27.31
C SER A 603 -10.89 -32.02 26.81
N ASN A 604 -10.09 -32.22 25.75
CA ASN A 604 -9.67 -33.54 25.24
C ASN A 604 -8.47 -34.11 26.04
N ALA A 605 -8.64 -34.25 27.36
CA ALA A 605 -7.58 -34.66 28.28
C ALA A 605 -7.15 -36.13 28.07
N ARG A 606 -5.84 -36.39 28.01
CA ARG A 606 -5.31 -37.73 27.62
C ARG A 606 -4.24 -38.33 28.55
N GLY A 607 -4.26 -38.06 29.86
CA GLY A 607 -3.51 -38.86 30.83
C GLY A 607 -3.52 -38.35 32.27
N VAL A 608 -4.08 -39.14 33.20
CA VAL A 608 -4.28 -38.76 34.61
C VAL A 608 -2.97 -38.58 35.38
N GLY A 609 -2.81 -37.41 36.00
CA GLY A 609 -1.92 -37.19 37.14
C GLY A 609 -2.72 -36.43 38.20
N GLN A 610 -2.89 -37.03 39.39
CA GLN A 610 -3.78 -36.47 40.41
C GLN A 610 -3.11 -35.28 41.13
N ASN A 611 -3.74 -34.11 41.10
CA ASN A 611 -3.23 -32.87 41.72
C ASN A 611 -4.12 -32.47 42.92
N TYR A 612 -3.94 -33.15 44.05
CA TYR A 612 -4.67 -32.89 45.29
C TYR A 612 -3.76 -32.56 46.47
N MET A 613 -4.33 -31.92 47.48
CA MET A 613 -3.75 -31.77 48.82
C MET A 613 -4.61 -32.53 49.84
N GLU A 614 -4.00 -33.42 50.61
CA GLU A 614 -4.61 -33.91 51.85
C GLU A 614 -4.48 -32.81 52.92
N VAL A 615 -5.60 -32.21 53.33
CA VAL A 615 -5.64 -31.15 54.34
C VAL A 615 -6.73 -31.47 55.35
N LYS A 616 -6.33 -31.83 56.57
CA LYS A 616 -7.21 -32.38 57.61
C LYS A 616 -7.49 -31.35 58.71
N THR A 617 -8.10 -30.21 58.35
CA THR A 617 -8.20 -29.02 59.22
C THR A 617 -9.52 -28.26 59.10
N ASP A 618 -10.19 -28.03 60.23
CA ASP A 618 -11.43 -27.25 60.33
C ASP A 618 -11.11 -25.73 60.46
N SER A 619 -10.07 -25.27 59.75
CA SER A 619 -9.31 -24.05 60.08
C SER A 619 -9.25 -23.04 58.92
N GLN A 620 -8.57 -21.91 59.15
CA GLN A 620 -8.15 -21.01 58.08
C GLN A 620 -7.03 -21.62 57.22
N ILE A 621 -7.18 -21.47 55.90
CA ILE A 621 -6.24 -21.93 54.88
C ILE A 621 -5.78 -20.68 54.10
N THR A 622 -4.48 -20.50 54.01
CA THR A 622 -3.82 -19.46 53.20
C THR A 622 -3.14 -20.12 52.00
N VAL A 623 -3.81 -20.15 50.85
CA VAL A 623 -3.15 -20.60 49.63
C VAL A 623 -2.28 -19.47 49.11
N GLN A 624 -0.99 -19.74 48.95
CA GLN A 624 -0.04 -18.87 48.27
C GLN A 624 0.37 -19.51 46.95
N MET A 625 -0.04 -18.89 45.85
CA MET A 625 0.49 -19.17 44.52
C MET A 625 1.81 -18.42 44.36
N SER A 626 2.83 -19.05 43.76
CA SER A 626 4.08 -18.34 43.48
C SER A 626 4.76 -18.80 42.19
N LEU A 627 4.95 -17.86 41.26
CA LEU A 627 5.90 -18.00 40.16
C LEU A 627 7.29 -17.70 40.72
N LYS A 628 8.06 -18.76 40.97
CA LYS A 628 9.43 -18.66 41.49
C LYS A 628 10.41 -19.28 40.51
N GLN A 629 11.36 -18.49 40.04
CA GLN A 629 12.51 -19.04 39.32
C GLN A 629 13.44 -19.74 40.34
N ALA A 630 13.38 -21.07 40.41
CA ALA A 630 14.30 -21.82 41.26
C ALA A 630 15.66 -22.03 40.56
N ASN A 631 16.63 -21.21 40.97
CA ASN A 631 17.97 -21.07 40.40
C ASN A 631 17.99 -20.48 38.98
N ALA A 632 19.06 -19.76 38.65
CA ALA A 632 19.20 -19.02 37.38
C ALA A 632 19.33 -19.91 36.11
N THR A 633 19.00 -21.20 36.22
CA THR A 633 19.29 -22.24 35.22
C THR A 633 18.07 -22.55 34.35
N LEU A 634 17.77 -21.61 33.45
CA LEU A 634 17.76 -21.97 32.02
C LEU A 634 16.48 -22.64 31.44
N GLY A 635 15.27 -22.19 31.81
CA GLY A 635 13.97 -22.69 31.31
C GLY A 635 13.35 -21.92 30.12
N ASN A 636 13.19 -22.59 28.96
CA ASN A 636 12.60 -22.03 27.73
C ASN A 636 11.07 -22.17 27.66
N MET A 637 10.37 -21.13 27.22
CA MET A 637 9.08 -21.29 26.51
C MET A 637 9.38 -21.74 25.07
N PHE A 638 8.70 -22.78 24.56
CA PHE A 638 8.85 -23.23 23.17
C PHE A 638 7.50 -23.72 22.61
N VAL A 639 7.06 -23.05 21.56
CA VAL A 639 5.91 -23.41 20.72
C VAL A 639 6.32 -24.58 19.80
N ARG A 640 5.65 -25.75 19.93
CA ARG A 640 5.98 -27.02 19.22
C ARG A 640 4.74 -27.87 18.89
N LEU A 641 4.20 -27.78 17.66
CA LEU A 641 3.05 -28.61 17.07
C LEU A 641 3.24 -30.54 14.76
N TYR A 642 2.53 -31.66 14.38
CA TYR A 642 2.48 -33.07 14.85
C TYR A 642 1.44 -33.58 15.92
N HIS A 643 0.44 -34.34 15.45
CA HIS A 643 -0.69 -34.95 16.16
C HIS A 643 -0.40 -36.34 16.79
N PRO A 644 -1.19 -36.83 17.78
CA PRO A 644 -1.03 -38.18 18.34
C PRO A 644 -2.09 -39.21 17.88
N GLU A 645 -1.75 -40.11 16.95
CA GLU A 645 -2.41 -41.43 16.93
C GLU A 645 -1.94 -42.27 18.14
N LYS A 646 -2.84 -43.07 18.73
CA LYS A 646 -2.62 -43.76 20.03
C LYS A 646 -2.53 -45.27 19.88
N ALA A 647 -1.42 -45.87 20.33
CA ALA A 647 -1.32 -47.30 20.64
C ALA A 647 -0.27 -47.63 21.73
N THR A 648 -0.63 -47.41 23.00
CA THR A 648 -0.19 -48.17 24.19
C THR A 648 1.25 -48.76 24.26
N GLY A 649 2.10 -48.14 25.08
CA GLY A 649 3.41 -48.67 25.53
C GLY A 649 4.35 -47.54 25.97
N GLY A 650 5.12 -47.72 27.03
CA GLY A 650 5.93 -46.64 27.64
C GLY A 650 7.33 -46.42 27.05
N ASN A 651 7.53 -45.26 26.39
CA ASN A 651 8.77 -44.50 26.14
C ASN A 651 9.91 -45.22 25.34
N TYR A 652 10.76 -44.60 24.48
CA TYR A 652 11.35 -43.25 24.48
C TYR A 652 11.72 -42.66 23.10
N ASN A 653 12.11 -41.38 23.16
CA ASN A 653 13.20 -40.75 22.39
C ASN A 653 14.20 -41.72 21.72
N ILE A 654 14.46 -41.53 20.42
CA ILE A 654 15.77 -41.81 19.82
C ILE A 654 16.25 -40.54 19.10
N GLY A 655 16.94 -39.69 19.87
CA GLY A 655 17.61 -38.47 19.41
C GLY A 655 19.04 -38.33 19.95
N ASP A 656 19.55 -39.38 20.60
CA ASP A 656 20.98 -39.64 20.76
C ASP A 656 21.28 -40.88 19.93
N THR A 657 22.12 -40.70 18.90
CA THR A 657 22.48 -41.74 17.93
C THR A 657 23.90 -42.28 18.16
N SER A 658 24.51 -41.99 19.31
CA SER A 658 25.94 -42.27 19.55
C SER A 658 26.32 -43.76 19.71
N THR A 659 25.36 -44.68 19.83
CA THR A 659 25.62 -46.14 19.83
C THR A 659 24.68 -46.98 18.96
N PHE A 660 25.28 -47.64 17.97
CA PHE A 660 24.82 -48.82 17.22
C PHE A 660 24.29 -49.96 18.15
N SER A 661 23.50 -50.94 17.67
CA SER A 661 23.52 -51.52 16.32
C SER A 661 22.21 -52.13 15.77
N ASN A 662 22.06 -51.96 14.45
CA ASN A 662 21.50 -52.89 13.45
C ASN A 662 20.01 -53.31 13.49
N ASN A 663 19.27 -52.71 12.56
CA ASN A 663 18.46 -53.34 11.48
C ASN A 663 17.37 -54.41 11.79
N ASN A 664 16.20 -54.16 11.20
CA ASN A 664 15.09 -55.11 10.93
C ASN A 664 14.39 -55.65 12.20
N ASP A 665 13.08 -55.46 12.42
CA ASP A 665 11.99 -55.72 11.48
C ASP A 665 10.87 -54.67 11.55
N TRP A 666 10.54 -54.09 10.40
CA TRP A 666 9.64 -52.94 10.22
C TRP A 666 8.19 -53.34 9.90
N ALA A 667 7.78 -54.55 10.27
CA ALA A 667 6.44 -55.07 10.00
C ALA A 667 5.92 -56.04 11.05
N THR A 668 4.60 -56.01 11.24
CA THR A 668 3.74 -56.95 11.98
C THR A 668 3.73 -56.90 13.52
N ASN A 669 2.52 -56.64 14.03
CA ASN A 669 1.95 -57.10 15.31
C ASN A 669 2.54 -56.65 16.67
N ARG A 670 1.83 -55.65 17.24
CA ARG A 670 1.13 -55.74 18.56
C ARG A 670 1.97 -55.67 19.86
N TYR A 671 1.86 -54.48 20.47
CA TYR A 671 1.75 -54.19 21.91
C TYR A 671 3.01 -54.31 22.82
N ASN A 672 3.10 -53.29 23.68
CA ASN A 672 3.67 -53.26 25.05
C ASN A 672 5.19 -53.18 25.29
N ASP A 673 5.55 -52.03 25.87
CA ASP A 673 6.40 -51.82 27.06
C ASP A 673 7.96 -51.75 27.00
N THR A 674 8.47 -50.69 27.66
CA THR A 674 9.79 -50.45 28.31
C THR A 674 10.97 -49.76 27.59
N GLU A 675 10.98 -48.42 27.70
CA GLU A 675 11.90 -47.62 28.54
C GLU A 675 13.45 -47.69 28.37
N PRO A 676 14.08 -46.78 27.58
CA PRO A 676 15.38 -46.16 27.94
C PRO A 676 15.40 -44.61 28.18
N LEU A 677 15.25 -44.12 29.43
CA LEU A 677 15.30 -42.68 29.84
C LEU A 677 16.72 -42.07 29.82
N SER A 678 17.74 -42.75 29.29
CA SER A 678 19.13 -42.55 29.74
C SER A 678 19.96 -41.48 29.01
N LEU A 679 19.47 -40.83 27.93
CA LEU A 679 20.35 -40.23 26.90
C LEU A 679 20.11 -38.76 26.45
N ILE A 680 19.24 -37.94 27.06
CA ILE A 680 19.08 -36.52 26.63
C ILE A 680 20.01 -35.55 27.41
N LYS A 681 20.66 -34.60 26.71
CA LYS A 681 21.52 -33.53 27.30
C LYS A 681 21.30 -32.10 26.73
N GLN A 682 20.63 -31.27 27.55
CA GLN A 682 20.69 -29.80 27.74
C GLN A 682 20.59 -28.74 26.59
N ILE A 683 19.54 -27.87 26.68
CA ILE A 683 19.26 -26.58 25.96
C ILE A 683 18.77 -25.51 26.99
N LYS A 684 18.89 -24.16 26.79
CA LYS A 684 18.97 -23.20 27.95
C LYS A 684 18.40 -21.74 27.75
N VAL A 685 17.87 -21.08 28.83
CA VAL A 685 17.39 -19.64 28.89
C VAL A 685 17.71 -18.79 30.19
N TRP A 686 18.59 -17.77 30.14
CA TRP A 686 18.92 -16.86 31.29
C TRP A 686 17.74 -15.89 31.68
N PRO A 687 17.76 -15.19 32.85
CA PRO A 687 16.65 -15.23 33.83
C PRO A 687 15.60 -14.09 33.85
N TYR A 688 14.55 -14.35 34.64
CA TYR A 688 13.36 -13.53 34.96
C TYR A 688 13.49 -12.90 36.37
N THR A 689 13.12 -11.62 36.54
CA THR A 689 13.51 -10.82 37.72
C THR A 689 12.41 -10.54 38.77
N GLN A 690 11.12 -10.60 38.42
CA GLN A 690 10.03 -10.40 39.39
C GLN A 690 9.44 -11.74 39.86
N ASN A 691 9.58 -12.07 41.14
CA ASN A 691 8.89 -13.23 41.72
C ASN A 691 7.43 -12.86 42.07
N ALA A 692 6.52 -12.98 41.11
CA ALA A 692 5.09 -12.80 41.37
C ALA A 692 4.58 -13.90 42.32
N SER A 693 4.00 -13.49 43.46
CA SER A 693 3.36 -14.44 44.39
C SER A 693 2.18 -13.81 45.10
N GLU A 694 0.99 -14.33 44.82
CA GLU A 694 -0.26 -13.89 45.41
C GLU A 694 -0.74 -14.88 46.48
N ALA A 695 -1.36 -14.34 47.54
CA ALA A 695 -1.76 -15.10 48.71
C ALA A 695 -3.20 -14.77 49.12
N ARG A 696 -4.02 -15.80 49.32
CA ARG A 696 -5.43 -15.66 49.69
C ARG A 696 -5.80 -16.54 50.86
N VAL A 697 -6.49 -15.94 51.82
CA VAL A 697 -7.01 -16.61 53.01
C VAL A 697 -8.49 -16.94 52.81
N PHE A 698 -8.89 -18.16 53.14
CA PHE A 698 -10.28 -18.60 53.19
C PHE A 698 -10.46 -19.65 54.30
N ASN A 699 -11.70 -19.92 54.68
CA ASN A 699 -12.05 -20.99 55.62
C ASN A 699 -12.41 -22.27 54.85
N GLU A 700 -12.15 -23.43 55.44
CA GLU A 700 -12.51 -24.76 54.90
C GLU A 700 -13.97 -24.83 54.40
N SER A 701 -14.90 -24.15 55.09
CA SER A 701 -16.33 -24.09 54.79
C SER A 701 -16.72 -23.25 53.56
N GLN A 702 -15.76 -22.57 52.92
CA GLN A 702 -15.98 -21.79 51.68
C GLN A 702 -15.67 -22.58 50.41
N VAL A 703 -15.17 -23.82 50.54
CA VAL A 703 -14.88 -24.71 49.41
C VAL A 703 -15.97 -25.78 49.30
N THR A 704 -16.73 -25.72 48.22
CA THR A 704 -17.76 -26.67 47.84
C THR A 704 -17.19 -27.98 47.28
N ARG A 705 -18.05 -28.98 47.11
CA ARG A 705 -17.72 -30.20 46.38
C ARG A 705 -17.64 -29.92 44.86
N PRO A 706 -16.87 -30.72 44.08
CA PRO A 706 -16.78 -30.54 42.62
C PRO A 706 -18.13 -30.55 41.88
N ASP A 707 -19.14 -31.25 42.39
CA ASP A 707 -20.52 -31.30 41.86
C ASP A 707 -21.39 -30.09 42.28
N GLN A 708 -20.85 -29.15 43.06
CA GLN A 708 -21.55 -27.99 43.62
C GLN A 708 -20.78 -26.66 43.41
N GLY A 709 -19.82 -26.65 42.49
CA GLY A 709 -18.97 -25.50 42.16
C GLY A 709 -17.59 -25.52 42.84
N TYR A 710 -16.80 -24.47 42.60
CA TYR A 710 -15.44 -24.32 43.13
C TYR A 710 -15.22 -22.91 43.67
N LEU A 711 -14.34 -22.77 44.67
CA LEU A 711 -13.88 -21.47 45.16
C LEU A 711 -12.77 -20.95 44.23
N SER A 712 -13.07 -19.94 43.40
CA SER A 712 -12.06 -19.15 42.69
C SER A 712 -11.00 -18.62 43.67
N LEU A 713 -9.72 -18.72 43.30
CA LEU A 713 -8.59 -18.23 44.10
C LEU A 713 -7.83 -17.10 43.41
N PHE A 714 -7.29 -17.39 42.22
CA PHE A 714 -6.39 -16.53 41.45
C PHE A 714 -6.70 -16.62 39.97
N VAL A 715 -6.43 -15.55 39.24
CA VAL A 715 -6.41 -15.53 37.78
C VAL A 715 -4.97 -15.53 37.27
N LEU A 716 -4.69 -16.26 36.19
CA LEU A 716 -3.64 -15.93 35.23
C LEU A 716 -4.33 -15.29 34.02
N ASP A 717 -4.05 -14.02 33.77
CA ASP A 717 -4.62 -13.27 32.64
C ASP A 717 -3.48 -12.95 31.67
N MET A 718 -3.59 -13.45 30.44
CA MET A 718 -2.74 -13.09 29.32
C MET A 718 -3.58 -12.42 28.25
N ASN A 719 -3.32 -11.14 27.99
CA ASN A 719 -4.03 -10.34 27.03
C ASN A 719 -3.07 -9.60 26.09
N LEU A 720 -3.50 -9.43 24.85
CA LEU A 720 -2.92 -8.50 23.91
C LEU A 720 -3.20 -7.08 24.43
N LYS A 721 -2.21 -6.18 24.33
CA LYS A 721 -2.32 -4.79 24.77
C LYS A 721 -3.43 -4.04 24.04
N THR A 722 -3.95 -3.02 24.71
CA THR A 722 -5.00 -2.11 24.25
C THR A 722 -4.41 -0.90 23.52
N PHE A 723 -5.26 -0.06 22.92
CA PHE A 723 -4.86 1.24 22.36
C PHE A 723 -4.50 2.30 23.42
N GLN A 724 -4.69 2.00 24.72
CA GLN A 724 -4.26 2.84 25.84
C GLN A 724 -2.99 2.32 26.53
N ASP A 725 -2.54 1.09 26.22
CA ASP A 725 -1.28 0.53 26.70
C ASP A 725 -0.08 1.15 25.98
N ASN A 726 1.05 1.25 26.67
CA ASN A 726 2.22 2.03 26.23
C ASN A 726 3.11 1.30 25.21
N VAL A 727 2.52 0.55 24.28
CA VAL A 727 3.18 -0.07 23.11
C VAL A 727 2.20 -0.02 21.94
N ALA A 728 2.62 0.51 20.80
CA ALA A 728 1.80 0.60 19.60
C ALA A 728 1.55 -0.78 18.96
N VAL A 729 0.50 -1.45 19.41
CA VAL A 729 0.19 -2.85 19.05
C VAL A 729 -0.03 -3.07 17.56
N LEU A 730 -0.58 -2.06 16.85
CA LEU A 730 -1.05 -2.19 15.46
C LEU A 730 -0.35 -1.27 14.45
N SER A 731 0.71 -0.55 14.83
CA SER A 731 1.68 0.03 13.89
C SER A 731 2.91 -0.87 13.76
N ASP A 732 3.51 -1.21 14.91
CA ASP A 732 4.89 -1.68 15.00
C ASP A 732 5.02 -3.22 14.97
N PHE A 733 3.92 -3.94 15.22
CA PHE A 733 3.88 -5.40 15.40
C PHE A 733 2.70 -5.99 14.62
N ASN A 734 2.88 -7.11 13.90
CA ASN A 734 1.76 -7.74 13.22
C ASN A 734 0.85 -8.51 14.17
N TYR A 735 -0.41 -8.07 14.25
CA TYR A 735 -1.52 -8.74 14.93
C TYR A 735 -1.69 -10.23 14.57
N ARG A 736 -1.54 -10.59 13.29
CA ARG A 736 -1.78 -11.96 12.78
C ARG A 736 -0.61 -12.92 13.03
N ALA A 737 0.54 -12.40 13.47
CA ALA A 737 1.76 -13.18 13.63
C ALA A 737 1.80 -13.93 14.98
N MET A 738 2.35 -15.15 14.95
CA MET A 738 2.15 -16.13 16.00
C MET A 738 3.02 -15.92 17.24
N GLY A 739 2.39 -15.77 18.41
CA GLY A 739 3.04 -15.56 19.71
C GLY A 739 4.25 -16.46 20.00
N VAL A 740 5.44 -15.92 19.75
CA VAL A 740 6.77 -16.52 19.98
C VAL A 740 7.65 -15.43 20.58
N GLY A 741 8.40 -15.78 21.64
CA GLY A 741 9.03 -14.81 22.54
C GLY A 741 10.05 -13.87 21.87
N PRO A 742 9.93 -12.54 22.03
CA PRO A 742 10.70 -11.52 21.28
C PRO A 742 12.04 -11.25 21.96
N ARG A 743 12.75 -12.30 22.38
CA ARG A 743 13.75 -12.32 23.47
C ARG A 743 15.04 -11.52 23.18
N ASP A 744 14.99 -10.71 22.13
CA ASP A 744 16.08 -10.08 21.42
C ASP A 744 15.81 -8.63 20.99
N TYR A 745 14.61 -8.08 21.20
CA TYR A 745 14.24 -6.70 20.84
C TYR A 745 15.10 -5.67 21.59
N ASP A 746 15.08 -5.69 22.93
CA ASP A 746 15.92 -4.86 23.79
C ASP A 746 16.90 -5.70 24.65
N GLY A 747 16.58 -6.98 24.86
CA GLY A 747 17.33 -7.91 25.71
C GLY A 747 16.91 -7.92 27.18
N SER A 748 15.77 -7.33 27.55
CA SER A 748 15.19 -7.38 28.90
C SER A 748 14.20 -8.53 29.06
N ASP A 749 13.22 -8.63 28.15
CA ASP A 749 11.95 -9.29 28.46
C ASP A 749 11.66 -10.63 27.75
N VAL A 750 10.62 -11.30 28.26
CA VAL A 750 10.27 -12.72 27.99
C VAL A 750 8.92 -12.86 27.27
N ILE A 751 8.12 -11.79 27.22
CA ILE A 751 6.77 -11.72 26.64
C ILE A 751 6.83 -10.88 25.36
N ALA A 752 5.99 -11.16 24.36
CA ALA A 752 5.82 -10.33 23.15
C ALA A 752 5.55 -8.85 23.55
N PRO A 753 6.12 -7.82 22.89
CA PRO A 753 6.06 -6.46 23.44
C PRO A 753 4.63 -5.90 23.45
N ASN A 754 3.80 -6.40 22.53
CA ASN A 754 2.38 -6.15 22.39
C ASN A 754 1.49 -7.04 23.30
N TRP A 755 2.03 -7.90 24.17
CA TRP A 755 1.25 -8.71 25.12
C TRP A 755 1.56 -8.36 26.59
N ASN A 756 0.54 -8.44 27.44
CA ASN A 756 0.63 -8.39 28.89
C ASN A 756 0.40 -9.79 29.50
N MET A 757 0.96 -10.04 30.68
CA MET A 757 0.67 -11.20 31.51
C MET A 757 0.62 -10.79 32.98
N SER A 758 -0.46 -11.09 33.68
CA SER A 758 -0.63 -10.79 35.10
C SER A 758 -1.13 -12.00 35.89
N ILE A 759 -0.88 -11.98 37.20
CA ILE A 759 -1.51 -12.90 38.17
C ILE A 759 -2.06 -12.08 39.32
N SER A 760 -3.34 -12.30 39.65
CA SER A 760 -4.07 -11.53 40.66
C SER A 760 -4.99 -12.45 41.48
N PRO A 761 -5.25 -12.16 42.77
CA PRO A 761 -6.35 -12.78 43.52
C PRO A 761 -7.70 -12.26 43.01
N ILE A 762 -8.73 -13.11 42.99
CA ILE A 762 -10.02 -12.79 42.35
C ILE A 762 -11.23 -13.32 43.11
N GLY A 763 -12.04 -12.46 43.71
CA GLY A 763 -13.17 -12.86 44.55
C GLY A 763 -14.12 -13.82 43.85
N ASP A 764 -14.60 -13.40 42.68
CA ASP A 764 -15.48 -14.09 41.72
C ASP A 764 -15.03 -13.78 40.28
N TYR A 765 -15.18 -14.69 39.31
CA TYR A 765 -14.68 -14.45 37.94
C TYR A 765 -15.49 -13.41 37.13
N SER A 766 -16.67 -13.02 37.62
CA SER A 766 -17.38 -11.83 37.14
C SER A 766 -16.59 -10.53 37.35
N GLU A 767 -15.58 -10.49 38.25
CA GLU A 767 -14.63 -9.37 38.39
C GLU A 767 -13.78 -9.15 37.13
N LEU A 768 -13.64 -10.15 36.26
CA LEU A 768 -12.95 -10.06 34.96
C LEU A 768 -13.91 -9.77 33.79
N GLN A 769 -15.20 -9.61 34.10
CA GLN A 769 -16.31 -9.46 33.14
C GLN A 769 -16.45 -10.66 32.19
N LEU A 770 -15.98 -11.83 32.64
CA LEU A 770 -16.17 -13.12 31.98
C LEU A 770 -17.57 -13.68 32.32
N THR A 771 -18.13 -14.46 31.39
CA THR A 771 -19.51 -14.98 31.46
C THR A 771 -19.54 -16.41 30.93
N ASP A 772 -20.30 -17.29 31.60
CA ASP A 772 -20.44 -18.71 31.24
C ASP A 772 -21.47 -18.95 30.11
N SER A 773 -21.63 -17.96 29.23
CA SER A 773 -22.42 -18.05 28.00
C SER A 773 -21.52 -18.46 26.83
N ILE A 774 -22.10 -19.26 25.93
CA ILE A 774 -21.47 -19.72 24.68
C ILE A 774 -21.21 -18.53 23.76
N ASP A 775 -22.21 -17.66 23.61
CA ASP A 775 -22.15 -16.48 22.74
C ASP A 775 -22.11 -15.20 23.58
N ALA A 776 -21.08 -15.11 24.44
CA ALA A 776 -20.78 -13.89 25.19
C ALA A 776 -19.96 -12.92 24.32
N PRO A 777 -20.33 -11.62 24.23
CA PRO A 777 -19.45 -10.62 23.66
C PRO A 777 -18.16 -10.53 24.49
N GLY A 778 -17.02 -10.49 23.82
CA GLY A 778 -15.76 -10.05 24.40
C GLY A 778 -15.50 -8.59 24.09
N TYR A 779 -14.46 -8.02 24.70
CA TYR A 779 -14.13 -6.61 24.57
C TYR A 779 -12.62 -6.43 24.40
N TRP A 780 -12.24 -5.51 23.50
CA TRP A 780 -10.86 -5.06 23.28
C TRP A 780 -10.85 -3.63 22.73
N GLY A 781 -9.82 -3.24 22.00
CA GLY A 781 -9.62 -1.86 21.55
C GLY A 781 -9.04 -1.02 22.68
N SER A 782 -9.83 -0.12 23.27
CA SER A 782 -9.41 0.74 24.39
C SER A 782 -9.22 -0.03 25.71
N SER A 783 -10.00 -1.09 25.92
CA SER A 783 -10.07 -1.83 27.20
C SER A 783 -10.54 -3.27 26.98
N HIS A 784 -10.38 -4.13 27.98
CA HIS A 784 -10.97 -5.48 28.01
C HIS A 784 -12.29 -5.54 28.79
N GLU A 785 -12.91 -4.39 29.05
CA GLU A 785 -14.13 -4.24 29.87
C GLU A 785 -15.31 -3.73 29.05
N ALA A 786 -16.50 -4.30 29.30
CA ALA A 786 -17.76 -4.02 28.62
C ALA A 786 -18.28 -2.57 28.72
N GLY A 787 -17.68 -1.75 29.60
CA GLY A 787 -18.01 -0.34 29.76
C GLY A 787 -17.01 0.64 29.12
N SER A 788 -15.95 0.14 28.46
CA SER A 788 -14.86 0.95 27.93
C SER A 788 -14.04 0.32 26.80
N GLY A 789 -14.39 -0.89 26.35
CA GLY A 789 -13.81 -1.55 25.19
C GLY A 789 -14.90 -2.01 24.23
N GLU A 790 -14.51 -2.29 23.00
CA GLU A 790 -15.40 -2.59 21.88
C GLU A 790 -15.56 -4.09 21.67
N SER A 791 -16.75 -4.50 21.24
CA SER A 791 -17.05 -5.89 20.85
C SER A 791 -16.90 -6.18 19.36
N GLU A 792 -16.67 -5.16 18.52
CA GLU A 792 -16.54 -5.30 17.07
C GLU A 792 -15.44 -4.36 16.55
N ILE A 793 -14.39 -4.89 15.92
CA ILE A 793 -13.22 -4.13 15.40
C ILE A 793 -12.74 -4.73 14.07
N VAL A 794 -12.62 -3.95 13.00
CA VAL A 794 -12.04 -4.44 11.73
C VAL A 794 -10.62 -3.88 11.56
N LEU A 795 -9.65 -4.76 11.27
CA LEU A 795 -8.24 -4.39 11.11
C LEU A 795 -7.71 -4.55 9.69
N PHE A 796 -8.27 -5.48 8.92
CA PHE A 796 -7.81 -5.85 7.58
C PHE A 796 -8.96 -5.96 6.59
N ASP A 797 -8.80 -5.32 5.44
CA ASP A 797 -9.64 -5.56 4.27
C ASP A 797 -9.36 -6.94 3.67
N LEU A 798 -10.40 -7.60 3.15
CA LEU A 798 -10.25 -8.65 2.17
C LEU A 798 -11.03 -8.22 0.92
N PRO A 799 -10.45 -8.29 -0.29
CA PRO A 799 -11.10 -7.80 -1.50
C PRO A 799 -12.53 -8.33 -1.67
N HIS A 800 -13.47 -7.40 -1.88
CA HIS A 800 -14.86 -7.68 -2.30
C HIS A 800 -15.06 -7.49 -3.81
N SER A 801 -14.10 -6.88 -4.49
CA SER A 801 -14.03 -6.63 -5.93
C SER A 801 -12.57 -6.77 -6.41
N PRO A 802 -12.29 -6.72 -7.72
CA PRO A 802 -10.94 -6.46 -8.22
C PRO A 802 -10.32 -5.22 -7.55
N SER A 803 -9.05 -5.32 -7.14
CA SER A 803 -8.30 -4.16 -6.66
C SER A 803 -7.98 -3.19 -7.81
N VAL A 804 -8.13 -1.89 -7.56
CA VAL A 804 -7.72 -0.80 -8.46
C VAL A 804 -6.47 -0.05 -7.96
N SER A 805 -6.02 -0.33 -6.74
CA SER A 805 -4.99 0.39 -6.02
C SER A 805 -3.94 -0.56 -5.43
N LEU A 806 -2.65 -0.26 -5.64
CA LEU A 806 -1.54 -1.04 -5.06
C LEU A 806 -1.55 -1.00 -3.52
N ALA A 807 -2.10 0.05 -2.91
CA ALA A 807 -2.18 0.18 -1.47
C ALA A 807 -3.21 -0.78 -0.83
N SER A 808 -4.14 -1.37 -1.59
CA SER A 808 -5.01 -2.45 -1.08
C SER A 808 -4.20 -3.65 -0.55
N LEU A 809 -3.02 -3.90 -1.13
CA LEU A 809 -2.10 -4.96 -0.69
C LEU A 809 -1.53 -4.73 0.72
N GLN A 810 -1.76 -3.57 1.35
CA GLN A 810 -1.45 -3.35 2.77
C GLN A 810 -2.13 -4.38 3.69
N HIS A 811 -3.24 -4.98 3.25
CA HIS A 811 -3.98 -5.97 4.05
C HIS A 811 -3.49 -7.40 3.87
N ALA A 812 -2.62 -7.69 2.90
CA ALA A 812 -1.98 -8.99 2.75
C ALA A 812 -1.05 -9.30 3.95
N ASP A 813 -0.93 -10.57 4.35
CA ASP A 813 -0.04 -10.97 5.47
C ASP A 813 1.40 -11.18 4.99
N THR A 814 2.06 -10.08 4.61
CA THR A 814 3.45 -10.05 4.12
C THR A 814 4.50 -10.30 5.20
N SER A 815 4.09 -10.31 6.48
CA SER A 815 4.96 -10.47 7.63
C SER A 815 5.57 -11.88 7.70
N LYS A 816 6.70 -12.01 8.42
CA LYS A 816 7.32 -13.31 8.69
C LYS A 816 7.56 -13.59 10.17
N LEU A 817 7.57 -12.53 10.99
CA LEU A 817 7.86 -12.57 12.43
C LEU A 817 7.04 -11.49 13.14
N ASN A 818 6.73 -11.70 14.41
CA ASN A 818 5.82 -10.86 15.20
C ASN A 818 6.26 -9.39 15.37
N PHE A 819 7.56 -9.13 15.23
CA PHE A 819 8.19 -7.81 15.33
C PHE A 819 8.44 -7.15 13.96
N HIS A 820 7.88 -7.72 12.88
CA HIS A 820 7.72 -7.00 11.63
C HIS A 820 6.44 -6.19 11.72
N ALA A 821 6.47 -4.96 11.21
CA ALA A 821 5.28 -4.13 11.08
C ALA A 821 4.22 -4.87 10.25
N MET A 822 2.95 -4.68 10.61
CA MET A 822 1.85 -4.96 9.70
C MET A 822 1.78 -3.91 8.59
N ARG A 823 1.00 -4.17 7.54
CA ARG A 823 0.76 -3.21 6.45
C ARG A 823 2.02 -2.77 5.70
N SER A 824 2.96 -3.70 5.44
CA SER A 824 4.26 -3.41 4.82
C SER A 824 4.21 -3.01 3.32
N ILE A 825 3.07 -2.59 2.79
CA ILE A 825 2.92 -2.07 1.42
C ILE A 825 2.13 -0.77 1.53
N GLY A 826 2.58 0.29 0.84
CA GLY A 826 2.03 1.64 0.96
C GLY A 826 2.54 2.41 2.18
N HIS A 827 2.78 1.76 3.31
CA HIS A 827 3.46 2.36 4.47
C HIS A 827 4.97 2.40 4.28
N SER A 828 5.66 3.38 4.87
CA SER A 828 7.13 3.42 4.92
C SER A 828 7.63 4.10 6.19
N ARG A 829 7.65 3.32 7.27
CA ARG A 829 8.24 3.68 8.58
C ARG A 829 9.31 2.62 8.91
N PRO A 830 10.45 2.99 9.51
CA PRO A 830 11.54 2.08 9.80
C PRO A 830 11.09 0.99 10.78
N GLN A 831 11.73 -0.19 10.74
CA GLN A 831 11.38 -1.25 11.68
C GLN A 831 11.67 -0.80 13.11
N VAL A 832 10.73 -1.00 14.04
CA VAL A 832 10.92 -0.52 15.40
C VAL A 832 12.12 -1.16 16.09
N GLY A 833 12.88 -0.34 16.81
CA GLY A 833 14.20 -0.68 17.36
C GLY A 833 15.35 -0.58 16.35
N GLN A 834 15.14 -0.14 15.11
CA GLN A 834 16.19 0.09 14.12
C GLN A 834 17.13 1.22 14.55
N GLN A 835 18.45 0.98 14.50
CA GLN A 835 19.46 1.91 15.03
C GLN A 835 20.10 2.82 13.96
N ASP A 836 19.99 2.45 12.69
CA ASP A 836 20.61 3.15 11.56
C ASP A 836 19.57 3.27 10.43
N LEU A 837 19.10 4.49 10.21
CA LEU A 837 18.06 4.82 9.23
C LEU A 837 18.59 4.89 7.79
N THR A 838 19.93 4.96 7.60
CA THR A 838 20.60 4.98 6.29
C THR A 838 20.58 3.64 5.55
N LYS A 839 19.92 2.63 6.12
CA LYS A 839 19.89 1.25 5.63
C LYS A 839 18.48 0.68 5.79
N ILE A 840 18.19 -0.36 5.02
CA ILE A 840 17.02 -1.22 5.24
C ILE A 840 17.37 -2.53 5.95
N TYR A 841 18.64 -2.90 6.05
CA TYR A 841 19.11 -4.10 6.75
C TYR A 841 20.10 -3.72 7.84
N ASN A 842 19.85 -4.18 9.05
CA ASN A 842 20.64 -3.88 10.24
C ASN A 842 20.95 -5.15 11.06
N LYS A 843 22.24 -5.35 11.36
CA LYS A 843 22.74 -6.52 12.08
C LYS A 843 23.09 -6.15 13.52
N LEU A 844 22.18 -6.38 14.46
CA LEU A 844 22.37 -5.96 15.85
C LEU A 844 23.53 -6.72 16.53
N SER A 845 24.39 -5.98 17.24
CA SER A 845 25.61 -6.54 17.84
C SER A 845 25.32 -7.50 19.01
N ASN A 846 26.01 -8.64 19.06
CA ASN A 846 25.64 -9.77 19.90
C ASN A 846 26.24 -9.70 21.32
N SER A 847 25.75 -8.78 22.13
CA SER A 847 26.28 -8.42 23.46
C SER A 847 26.15 -9.48 24.56
N ARG A 848 25.39 -10.57 24.33
CA ARG A 848 25.17 -11.67 25.30
C ARG A 848 25.48 -13.07 24.76
N GLY A 849 26.37 -13.18 23.77
CA GLY A 849 27.02 -14.45 23.38
C GLY A 849 26.06 -15.58 22.99
N THR A 850 24.87 -15.25 22.50
CA THR A 850 23.82 -16.21 22.16
C THR A 850 23.77 -16.34 20.65
N ALA A 851 24.17 -17.49 20.12
CA ALA A 851 24.35 -17.67 18.68
C ALA A 851 23.01 -17.69 17.92
N GLY A 852 22.79 -16.65 17.12
CA GLY A 852 21.64 -16.39 16.27
C GLY A 852 21.80 -14.99 15.68
N ALA A 853 21.49 -14.80 14.39
CA ALA A 853 21.66 -13.50 13.75
C ALA A 853 20.45 -12.61 14.05
N LYS A 854 20.71 -11.40 14.54
CA LYS A 854 19.69 -10.38 14.85
C LYS A 854 19.56 -9.41 13.68
N ASP A 855 18.96 -9.91 12.61
CA ASP A 855 18.89 -9.23 11.33
C ASP A 855 17.52 -8.50 11.23
N GLN A 856 17.51 -7.20 11.56
CA GLN A 856 16.38 -6.30 11.33
C GLN A 856 16.31 -5.93 9.85
N ILE A 857 15.10 -5.93 9.29
CA ILE A 857 14.84 -5.59 7.89
C ILE A 857 13.60 -4.70 7.78
N ASP A 858 13.78 -3.54 7.18
CA ASP A 858 12.72 -2.62 6.77
C ASP A 858 11.97 -3.21 5.56
N THR A 859 11.08 -4.14 5.88
CA THR A 859 10.25 -4.84 4.89
C THR A 859 9.26 -3.92 4.19
N ALA A 860 8.93 -2.77 4.79
CA ALA A 860 8.03 -1.78 4.22
C ALA A 860 8.71 -1.04 3.06
N TRP A 861 9.91 -0.51 3.31
CA TRP A 861 10.73 0.14 2.28
C TRP A 861 10.99 -0.78 1.08
N ALA A 862 11.39 -2.03 1.35
CA ALA A 862 11.73 -3.02 0.33
C ALA A 862 10.52 -3.48 -0.51
N SER A 863 9.34 -3.57 0.10
CA SER A 863 8.09 -3.85 -0.62
C SER A 863 7.72 -2.72 -1.58
N ASN A 864 7.87 -1.46 -1.16
CA ASN A 864 7.50 -0.32 -2.00
C ASN A 864 8.45 -0.14 -3.19
N GLU A 865 9.76 -0.26 -2.99
CA GLU A 865 10.78 -0.15 -4.05
C GLU A 865 10.60 -1.19 -5.17
N ALA A 866 10.03 -2.34 -4.85
CA ALA A 866 9.72 -3.38 -5.84
C ALA A 866 8.35 -3.22 -6.51
N LEU A 867 7.41 -2.45 -5.95
CA LEU A 867 6.03 -2.32 -6.48
C LEU A 867 5.81 -1.06 -7.32
N TRP A 868 6.01 0.12 -6.74
CA TRP A 868 5.27 1.33 -7.14
C TRP A 868 5.61 1.91 -8.52
N ASP A 869 6.84 1.69 -9.01
CA ASP A 869 7.27 2.20 -10.31
C ASP A 869 6.98 1.24 -11.47
N ARG A 870 7.00 -0.08 -11.25
CA ARG A 870 6.88 -1.08 -12.31
C ARG A 870 5.45 -1.61 -12.50
N TYR A 871 4.63 -1.61 -11.47
CA TYR A 871 3.32 -2.28 -11.47
C TYR A 871 2.16 -1.29 -11.32
N TYR A 872 0.96 -1.73 -11.70
CA TYR A 872 -0.30 -1.04 -11.44
C TYR A 872 -1.48 -2.04 -11.47
N TYR A 873 -2.69 -1.58 -11.14
CA TYR A 873 -3.93 -2.29 -11.43
C TYR A 873 -4.77 -1.48 -12.43
N SER A 874 -5.13 -2.10 -13.55
CA SER A 874 -6.21 -1.62 -14.43
C SER A 874 -7.60 -1.88 -13.84
N GLY A 875 -7.73 -2.90 -12.99
CA GLY A 875 -9.02 -3.38 -12.48
C GLY A 875 -9.87 -4.09 -13.52
N ILE A 876 -9.26 -4.66 -14.58
CA ILE A 876 -9.95 -5.58 -15.50
C ILE A 876 -10.39 -6.85 -14.76
N ASN A 877 -11.55 -7.40 -15.16
CA ASN A 877 -12.23 -8.47 -14.41
C ASN A 877 -12.79 -9.56 -15.36
N TRP A 878 -12.51 -10.84 -15.08
CA TRP A 878 -13.15 -11.97 -15.77
C TRP A 878 -13.18 -13.28 -14.96
N GLY A 879 -14.09 -14.19 -15.31
CA GLY A 879 -14.15 -15.57 -14.83
C GLY A 879 -15.59 -16.10 -14.70
N ASP A 880 -15.74 -17.39 -14.40
CA ASP A 880 -17.06 -18.04 -14.24
C ASP A 880 -17.70 -17.86 -12.83
N GLN A 881 -17.19 -16.93 -12.02
CA GLN A 881 -17.60 -16.74 -10.61
C GLN A 881 -18.72 -15.68 -10.42
N PRO A 882 -19.54 -15.76 -9.35
CA PRO A 882 -20.64 -14.82 -9.13
C PRO A 882 -20.20 -13.35 -9.10
N GLY A 883 -20.90 -12.50 -9.86
CA GLY A 883 -20.60 -11.06 -9.99
C GLY A 883 -19.62 -10.70 -11.11
N GLN A 884 -19.05 -11.67 -11.82
CA GLN A 884 -18.19 -11.45 -12.97
C GLN A 884 -18.95 -10.87 -14.18
N PRO A 885 -18.43 -9.83 -14.87
CA PRO A 885 -19.05 -9.27 -16.07
C PRO A 885 -18.78 -10.10 -17.34
N TYR A 886 -17.64 -10.79 -17.40
CA TYR A 886 -17.17 -11.57 -18.56
C TYR A 886 -16.66 -12.93 -18.10
N ALA A 887 -16.95 -14.01 -18.83
CA ALA A 887 -16.51 -15.36 -18.44
C ALA A 887 -15.02 -15.60 -18.73
N THR A 888 -14.48 -14.97 -19.78
CA THR A 888 -13.08 -15.16 -20.21
C THR A 888 -12.39 -13.83 -20.50
N HIS A 889 -11.06 -13.83 -20.45
CA HIS A 889 -10.23 -12.67 -20.83
C HIS A 889 -10.53 -12.20 -22.26
N GLU A 890 -10.74 -13.14 -23.20
CA GLU A 890 -11.12 -12.83 -24.59
C GLU A 890 -12.44 -12.06 -24.66
N GLN A 891 -13.44 -12.39 -23.83
CA GLN A 891 -14.70 -11.64 -23.77
C GLN A 891 -14.52 -10.23 -23.19
N ALA A 892 -13.68 -10.06 -22.17
CA ALA A 892 -13.38 -8.75 -21.59
C ALA A 892 -12.66 -7.85 -22.63
N ILE A 893 -11.63 -8.35 -23.30
CA ILE A 893 -10.93 -7.60 -24.35
C ILE A 893 -11.81 -7.37 -25.59
N GLN A 894 -12.70 -8.31 -25.96
CA GLN A 894 -13.67 -8.07 -27.02
C GLN A 894 -14.69 -6.99 -26.64
N ALA A 895 -15.11 -6.87 -25.38
CA ALA A 895 -15.94 -5.76 -24.92
C ALA A 895 -15.21 -4.41 -25.01
N VAL A 896 -13.88 -4.37 -24.81
CA VAL A 896 -13.05 -3.18 -25.09
C VAL A 896 -13.05 -2.85 -26.59
N ILE A 897 -12.92 -3.85 -27.48
CA ILE A 897 -12.98 -3.69 -28.94
C ILE A 897 -14.36 -3.18 -29.40
N ASP A 898 -15.43 -3.69 -28.80
CA ASP A 898 -16.82 -3.30 -29.11
C ASP A 898 -17.19 -1.90 -28.59
N GLY A 899 -16.30 -1.26 -27.81
CA GLY A 899 -16.42 0.12 -27.34
C GLY A 899 -16.83 0.29 -25.88
N ASN A 900 -17.06 -0.80 -25.14
CA ASN A 900 -17.57 -0.80 -23.76
C ASN A 900 -16.45 -0.72 -22.71
N ALA A 901 -15.29 -0.12 -23.05
CA ALA A 901 -14.10 -0.12 -22.19
C ALA A 901 -14.34 0.42 -20.77
N GLY A 902 -15.24 1.40 -20.61
CA GLY A 902 -15.64 1.96 -19.30
C GLY A 902 -16.48 1.01 -18.42
N GLU A 903 -16.97 -0.11 -18.95
CA GLU A 903 -17.61 -1.19 -18.18
C GLU A 903 -16.65 -2.36 -17.90
N VAL A 904 -15.43 -2.34 -18.48
CA VAL A 904 -14.43 -3.42 -18.38
C VAL A 904 -13.43 -3.18 -17.24
N PHE A 905 -13.03 -1.92 -17.01
CA PHE A 905 -12.03 -1.54 -16.02
C PHE A 905 -12.67 -0.93 -14.77
N ALA A 906 -12.41 -1.49 -13.59
CA ALA A 906 -12.83 -0.90 -12.31
C ALA A 906 -12.17 0.46 -12.03
N ASN A 907 -10.98 0.72 -12.57
CA ASN A 907 -10.39 2.05 -12.55
C ASN A 907 -11.03 2.91 -13.65
N THR A 908 -12.05 3.68 -13.28
CA THR A 908 -12.83 4.55 -14.19
C THR A 908 -12.01 5.61 -14.91
N ARG A 909 -10.76 5.87 -14.47
CA ARG A 909 -9.82 6.79 -15.13
C ARG A 909 -9.07 6.15 -16.29
N MET A 910 -9.19 4.84 -16.52
CA MET A 910 -8.56 4.14 -17.64
C MET A 910 -9.24 4.49 -18.97
N GLN A 911 -8.46 4.99 -19.92
CA GLN A 911 -8.91 5.36 -21.27
C GLN A 911 -7.99 4.76 -22.34
N LEU A 912 -8.58 4.44 -23.49
CA LEU A 912 -7.82 3.93 -24.65
C LEU A 912 -7.03 5.05 -25.33
N LEU A 913 -5.72 4.84 -25.49
CA LEU A 913 -4.82 5.74 -26.23
C LEU A 913 -4.73 5.39 -27.71
N LYS A 914 -4.74 4.08 -28.00
CA LYS A 914 -4.80 3.50 -29.34
C LYS A 914 -5.93 2.45 -29.37
N PRO A 915 -6.64 2.26 -30.51
CA PRO A 915 -7.73 1.31 -30.58
C PRO A 915 -7.21 -0.13 -30.38
N VAL A 916 -7.88 -0.88 -29.50
CA VAL A 916 -7.72 -2.34 -29.48
C VAL A 916 -8.40 -2.90 -30.74
N THR A 917 -7.79 -3.92 -31.35
CA THR A 917 -8.32 -4.56 -32.56
C THR A 917 -8.26 -6.07 -32.45
N SER A 918 -9.07 -6.77 -33.24
CA SER A 918 -9.02 -8.24 -33.35
C SER A 918 -7.68 -8.78 -33.87
N GLU A 919 -6.78 -7.93 -34.39
CA GLU A 919 -5.42 -8.34 -34.79
C GLU A 919 -4.49 -8.47 -33.57
N ASN A 920 -4.71 -7.70 -32.50
CA ASN A 920 -3.95 -7.78 -31.24
C ASN A 920 -4.63 -8.62 -30.15
N LEU A 921 -5.86 -9.12 -30.38
CA LEU A 921 -6.64 -9.84 -29.37
C LEU A 921 -5.84 -11.00 -28.74
N ALA A 922 -5.28 -11.90 -29.57
CA ALA A 922 -4.49 -13.04 -29.09
C ALA A 922 -3.18 -12.66 -28.38
N GLU A 923 -2.64 -11.47 -28.65
CA GLU A 923 -1.45 -10.93 -27.98
C GLU A 923 -1.79 -10.34 -26.60
N LEU A 924 -2.96 -9.70 -26.48
CA LEU A 924 -3.46 -9.16 -25.22
C LEU A 924 -4.06 -10.23 -24.31
N THR A 925 -4.59 -11.33 -24.84
CA THR A 925 -5.22 -12.40 -24.04
C THR A 925 -4.27 -13.48 -23.56
N GLY A 926 -3.09 -13.65 -24.18
CA GLY A 926 -2.11 -14.69 -23.80
C GLY A 926 -1.24 -14.30 -22.59
N ASN A 927 -0.30 -15.18 -22.22
CA ASN A 927 0.52 -15.06 -21.00
C ASN A 927 1.35 -13.75 -20.92
N GLU A 928 1.64 -13.08 -22.04
CA GLU A 928 2.33 -11.78 -22.09
C GLU A 928 1.37 -10.56 -21.99
N GLY A 929 0.05 -10.76 -21.98
CA GLY A 929 -0.94 -9.69 -22.06
C GLY A 929 -0.80 -8.62 -20.98
N TYR A 930 -0.47 -9.04 -19.75
CA TYR A 930 -0.18 -8.17 -18.62
C TYR A 930 0.99 -7.21 -18.85
N SER A 931 1.90 -7.57 -19.75
CA SER A 931 3.09 -6.78 -20.11
C SER A 931 2.79 -5.72 -21.17
N LYS A 932 1.73 -5.93 -21.97
CA LYS A 932 1.43 -5.18 -23.20
C LYS A 932 0.17 -4.30 -23.11
N ILE A 933 -0.81 -4.67 -22.29
CA ILE A 933 -2.09 -3.92 -22.17
C ILE A 933 -1.87 -2.45 -21.78
N GLY A 934 -0.82 -2.15 -21.00
CA GLY A 934 -0.42 -0.79 -20.64
C GLY A 934 0.04 0.09 -21.82
N GLU A 935 0.31 -0.46 -23.01
CA GLU A 935 0.49 0.34 -24.22
C GLU A 935 -0.83 0.86 -24.80
N PHE A 936 -1.95 0.18 -24.54
CA PHE A 936 -3.27 0.57 -25.07
C PHE A 936 -3.99 1.53 -24.13
N LEU A 937 -3.60 1.55 -22.85
CA LEU A 937 -4.22 2.32 -21.78
C LEU A 937 -3.41 3.56 -21.39
N GLY A 938 -4.13 4.56 -20.87
CA GLY A 938 -3.56 5.70 -20.17
C GLY A 938 -4.53 6.23 -19.13
N ILE A 939 -4.04 7.04 -18.19
CA ILE A 939 -4.83 7.56 -17.07
C ILE A 939 -5.38 8.95 -17.43
N LYS A 940 -6.70 9.13 -17.36
CA LYS A 940 -7.40 10.42 -17.51
C LYS A 940 -7.13 11.27 -16.27
N GLY A 941 -6.37 12.36 -16.42
CA GLY A 941 -5.97 13.19 -15.30
C GLY A 941 -5.04 12.46 -14.33
N ALA A 942 -4.00 11.81 -14.87
CA ALA A 942 -2.85 11.41 -14.07
C ALA A 942 -2.28 12.65 -13.37
N PHE A 943 -1.95 12.52 -12.09
CA PHE A 943 -1.49 13.62 -11.26
C PHE A 943 -0.02 13.43 -10.88
N ASN A 944 0.78 14.43 -11.18
CA ASN A 944 2.21 14.44 -10.94
C ASN A 944 2.48 14.83 -9.47
N VAL A 945 2.96 13.87 -8.67
CA VAL A 945 3.25 14.05 -7.23
C VAL A 945 4.37 15.08 -6.97
N ASN A 946 5.09 15.52 -7.99
CA ASN A 946 6.03 16.65 -7.93
C ASN A 946 5.34 18.02 -8.07
N SER A 947 4.01 18.08 -7.91
CA SER A 947 3.25 19.33 -7.90
C SER A 947 3.46 20.12 -6.60
N THR A 948 3.75 21.42 -6.74
CA THR A 948 3.79 22.40 -5.63
C THR A 948 2.49 23.18 -5.48
N SER A 949 1.40 22.72 -6.11
CA SER A 949 0.12 23.43 -6.21
C SER A 949 -0.89 22.90 -5.19
N ILE A 950 -1.09 23.65 -4.09
CA ILE A 950 -2.01 23.29 -2.97
C ILE A 950 -3.43 23.03 -3.49
N GLU A 951 -4.00 23.93 -4.30
CA GLU A 951 -5.35 23.78 -4.88
C GLU A 951 -5.47 22.56 -5.80
N ALA A 952 -4.37 22.13 -6.44
CA ALA A 952 -4.38 20.92 -7.26
C ALA A 952 -4.37 19.65 -6.39
N TRP A 953 -3.58 19.63 -5.32
CA TRP A 953 -3.62 18.56 -4.32
C TRP A 953 -4.99 18.46 -3.66
N LYS A 954 -5.56 19.58 -3.22
CA LYS A 954 -6.91 19.68 -2.64
C LYS A 954 -7.98 19.10 -3.57
N ALA A 955 -7.97 19.45 -4.86
CA ALA A 955 -8.89 18.91 -5.86
C ALA A 955 -8.73 17.40 -6.15
N VAL A 956 -7.52 16.85 -6.04
CA VAL A 956 -7.28 15.41 -6.25
C VAL A 956 -7.68 14.61 -5.01
N LEU A 957 -7.36 15.11 -3.81
CA LEU A 957 -7.76 14.49 -2.55
C LEU A 957 -9.29 14.51 -2.37
N ALA A 958 -9.99 15.57 -2.79
CA ALA A 958 -11.46 15.64 -2.76
C ALA A 958 -12.19 14.87 -3.89
N SER A 959 -11.51 13.96 -4.60
CA SER A 959 -12.08 13.19 -5.73
C SER A 959 -13.26 12.27 -5.38
N LEU A 960 -13.48 12.01 -4.08
CA LEU A 960 -14.64 11.26 -3.54
C LEU A 960 -15.71 12.16 -2.87
N SER A 961 -15.49 13.48 -2.76
CA SER A 961 -16.48 14.40 -2.18
C SER A 961 -17.74 14.46 -3.08
N GLY A 962 -18.94 14.46 -2.47
CA GLY A 962 -20.21 14.45 -3.20
C GLY A 962 -20.55 13.16 -3.97
N HIS A 963 -19.87 12.05 -3.67
CA HIS A 963 -20.16 10.73 -4.25
C HIS A 963 -20.80 9.80 -3.19
N GLU A 964 -21.66 8.89 -3.65
CA GLU A 964 -22.23 7.82 -2.81
C GLU A 964 -21.16 6.78 -2.44
N ILE A 965 -21.04 6.50 -1.14
CA ILE A 965 -20.06 5.60 -0.52
C ILE A 965 -20.76 4.33 -0.05
N SER A 966 -20.22 3.17 -0.45
CA SER A 966 -20.74 1.86 -0.08
C SER A 966 -20.06 1.33 1.20
N TYR A 967 -20.85 0.86 2.18
CA TYR A 967 -20.35 0.19 3.39
C TYR A 967 -21.26 -0.99 3.79
N LEU A 968 -20.73 -1.92 4.58
CA LEU A 968 -21.46 -3.09 5.05
C LEU A 968 -22.09 -2.88 6.43
N THR A 969 -23.22 -3.54 6.66
CA THR A 969 -23.75 -3.79 8.02
C THR A 969 -24.18 -5.25 8.09
N GLY A 970 -23.42 -6.07 8.81
CA GLY A 970 -23.48 -7.52 8.69
C GLY A 970 -23.15 -7.95 7.26
N THR A 971 -24.12 -8.54 6.55
CA THR A 971 -23.99 -8.91 5.12
C THR A 971 -24.81 -8.02 4.18
N SER A 972 -25.29 -6.86 4.64
CA SER A 972 -26.05 -5.92 3.80
C SER A 972 -25.14 -4.79 3.34
N LEU A 973 -25.09 -4.53 2.03
CA LEU A 973 -24.46 -3.34 1.48
C LEU A 973 -25.44 -2.16 1.61
N ASN A 974 -24.98 -1.07 2.22
CA ASN A 974 -25.65 0.22 2.30
C ASN A 974 -24.86 1.24 1.49
N GLU A 975 -25.53 2.31 1.06
CA GLU A 975 -24.94 3.42 0.32
C GLU A 975 -25.33 4.73 1.03
N GLU A 976 -24.35 5.62 1.24
CA GLU A 976 -24.53 6.91 1.92
C GLU A 976 -23.89 8.03 1.12
N ASN A 977 -24.55 9.19 1.07
CA ASN A 977 -23.96 10.43 0.56
C ASN A 977 -23.74 11.41 1.72
N LEU A 978 -22.47 11.71 2.00
CA LEU A 978 -22.03 12.67 3.04
C LEU A 978 -22.24 14.13 2.62
N GLY A 979 -22.79 14.35 1.43
CA GLY A 979 -22.92 15.65 0.78
C GLY A 979 -21.58 16.16 0.26
N ASN A 980 -21.54 17.45 -0.04
CA ASN A 980 -20.33 18.09 -0.54
C ASN A 980 -19.36 18.49 0.58
N ASP A 981 -19.84 18.79 1.79
CA ASP A 981 -19.04 19.43 2.86
C ASP A 981 -17.96 18.54 3.50
N LEU A 982 -17.95 17.25 3.15
CA LEU A 982 -17.01 16.25 3.63
C LEU A 982 -16.33 15.50 2.46
N THR A 983 -15.14 14.97 2.73
CA THR A 983 -14.38 14.08 1.84
C THR A 983 -14.07 12.76 2.56
N PRO A 984 -14.61 11.61 2.11
CA PRO A 984 -14.34 10.32 2.73
C PRO A 984 -12.96 9.78 2.33
N LEU A 985 -12.25 9.21 3.30
CA LEU A 985 -11.00 8.47 3.15
C LEU A 985 -11.11 7.15 3.91
N SER A 986 -10.84 6.04 3.21
CA SER A 986 -10.97 4.69 3.77
C SER A 986 -9.77 3.82 3.42
N ARG A 987 -9.31 3.06 4.42
CA ARG A 987 -8.33 1.99 4.26
C ARG A 987 -8.93 0.70 3.70
N PHE A 988 -10.23 0.52 3.86
CA PHE A 988 -10.99 -0.62 3.36
C PHE A 988 -11.65 -0.23 2.03
N SER A 989 -11.54 -1.09 1.02
CA SER A 989 -12.37 -1.00 -0.19
C SER A 989 -13.86 -1.03 0.17
N THR A 990 -14.22 -1.85 1.16
CA THR A 990 -15.58 -1.90 1.74
C THR A 990 -15.52 -1.89 3.27
N PRO A 991 -15.77 -0.74 3.92
CA PRO A 991 -15.91 -0.63 5.37
C PRO A 991 -17.04 -1.51 5.92
N ALA A 992 -16.99 -1.83 7.21
CA ALA A 992 -18.04 -2.57 7.92
C ALA A 992 -18.86 -1.68 8.89
N GLY A 993 -18.81 -0.37 8.69
CA GLY A 993 -19.54 0.66 9.42
C GLY A 993 -19.54 1.99 8.69
N ASP A 994 -20.24 2.96 9.25
CA ASP A 994 -20.40 4.34 8.76
C ASP A 994 -19.22 5.26 9.17
N GLU A 995 -19.33 6.56 8.91
CA GLU A 995 -18.33 7.57 9.26
C GLU A 995 -18.27 7.89 10.76
N ASN A 996 -19.20 7.37 11.56
CA ASN A 996 -19.29 7.52 13.01
C ASN A 996 -18.62 6.36 13.79
N ASN A 997 -18.36 5.21 13.14
CA ASN A 997 -17.78 4.04 13.79
C ASN A 997 -16.23 4.06 13.82
N ASP A 998 -15.64 4.25 15.01
CA ASP A 998 -14.19 4.37 15.24
C ASP A 998 -13.35 3.15 14.79
N PHE A 999 -13.95 1.96 14.70
CA PHE A 999 -13.23 0.68 14.56
C PHE A 999 -13.63 -0.18 13.36
N MET A 1000 -14.75 0.12 12.70
CA MET A 1000 -15.26 -0.62 11.53
C MET A 1000 -15.50 0.29 10.32
N GLY A 1001 -15.58 1.61 10.56
CA GLY A 1001 -15.98 2.62 9.60
C GLY A 1001 -14.86 3.18 8.72
N PHE A 1002 -14.98 4.46 8.40
CA PHE A 1002 -14.01 5.24 7.62
C PHE A 1002 -13.95 6.69 8.15
N ARG A 1003 -12.91 7.45 7.77
CA ARG A 1003 -12.77 8.86 8.18
C ARG A 1003 -13.36 9.77 7.12
N ALA A 1004 -14.12 10.77 7.55
CA ALA A 1004 -14.46 11.92 6.72
C ALA A 1004 -13.61 13.13 7.15
N LEU A 1005 -13.02 13.83 6.18
CA LEU A 1005 -12.32 15.10 6.38
C LEU A 1005 -13.20 16.28 5.99
N SER A 1006 -13.14 17.34 6.79
CA SER A 1006 -13.66 18.67 6.45
C SER A 1006 -12.75 19.41 5.48
N ASP A 1007 -13.28 20.45 4.84
CA ASP A 1007 -12.53 21.28 3.87
C ASP A 1007 -11.27 21.92 4.44
N LYS A 1008 -11.20 22.17 5.76
CA LYS A 1008 -9.97 22.71 6.36
C LYS A 1008 -8.94 21.62 6.65
N GLU A 1009 -9.34 20.45 7.16
CA GLU A 1009 -8.43 19.31 7.29
C GLU A 1009 -7.85 18.87 5.93
N LEU A 1010 -8.66 18.96 4.85
CA LEU A 1010 -8.23 18.69 3.48
C LEU A 1010 -7.22 19.72 2.97
N GLU A 1011 -7.41 20.99 3.29
CA GLU A 1011 -6.49 22.09 2.95
C GLU A 1011 -5.19 22.00 3.74
N ASP A 1012 -5.25 21.74 5.05
CA ASP A 1012 -4.09 21.53 5.91
C ASP A 1012 -3.24 20.34 5.43
N LEU A 1013 -3.88 19.24 4.99
CA LEU A 1013 -3.21 18.10 4.36
C LEU A 1013 -2.58 18.47 3.00
N ALA A 1014 -3.24 19.28 2.18
CA ALA A 1014 -2.71 19.71 0.89
C ALA A 1014 -1.52 20.67 1.04
N GLU A 1015 -1.54 21.56 2.04
CA GLU A 1015 -0.40 22.41 2.42
C GLU A 1015 0.79 21.55 2.89
N ALA A 1016 0.58 20.66 3.86
CA ALA A 1016 1.64 19.80 4.40
C ALA A 1016 2.23 18.85 3.35
N ILE A 1017 1.42 18.30 2.42
CA ILE A 1017 1.94 17.50 1.30
C ILE A 1017 2.83 18.36 0.40
N VAL A 1018 2.44 19.60 0.05
CA VAL A 1018 3.27 20.49 -0.78
C VAL A 1018 4.62 20.80 -0.13
N ASP A 1019 4.65 21.05 1.18
CA ASP A 1019 5.91 21.33 1.87
C ASP A 1019 6.80 20.07 2.03
N GLN A 1020 6.21 18.88 2.25
CA GLN A 1020 6.97 17.61 2.16
C GLN A 1020 7.47 17.32 0.73
N VAL A 1021 6.73 17.72 -0.32
CA VAL A 1021 7.15 17.64 -1.73
C VAL A 1021 8.33 18.56 -2.03
N LYS A 1022 8.33 19.81 -1.54
CA LYS A 1022 9.49 20.71 -1.64
C LYS A 1022 10.71 20.19 -0.87
N LEU A 1023 10.51 19.76 0.38
CA LEU A 1023 11.58 19.31 1.28
C LEU A 1023 12.33 18.11 0.72
N ARG A 1024 11.59 17.14 0.15
CA ARG A 1024 12.14 15.85 -0.28
C ARG A 1024 12.39 15.77 -1.79
N GLY A 1025 11.76 16.62 -2.60
CA GLY A 1025 11.61 16.40 -4.03
C GLY A 1025 12.70 16.99 -4.94
N PRO A 1026 12.50 16.89 -6.27
CA PRO A 1026 11.48 16.02 -6.89
C PRO A 1026 11.77 14.53 -6.63
N PHE A 1027 10.70 13.74 -6.56
CA PHE A 1027 10.75 12.29 -6.42
C PHE A 1027 11.04 11.63 -7.76
N MET A 1028 12.03 10.72 -7.77
CA MET A 1028 12.53 10.08 -9.00
C MET A 1028 11.72 8.83 -9.42
N GLY A 1029 10.75 8.43 -8.61
CA GLY A 1029 9.83 7.32 -8.84
C GLY A 1029 8.68 7.36 -7.84
N LEU A 1030 7.60 6.62 -8.08
CA LEU A 1030 6.53 6.50 -7.11
C LEU A 1030 6.98 5.75 -5.85
N ALA A 1031 7.91 4.81 -5.96
CA ALA A 1031 8.55 4.22 -4.79
C ALA A 1031 9.28 5.28 -3.95
N ASP A 1032 9.90 6.26 -4.61
CA ASP A 1032 10.65 7.36 -3.98
C ASP A 1032 9.74 8.35 -3.22
N PHE A 1033 8.50 8.53 -3.69
CA PHE A 1033 7.47 9.33 -3.04
C PHE A 1033 6.86 8.60 -1.83
N VAL A 1034 6.55 7.31 -1.99
CA VAL A 1034 5.97 6.49 -0.91
C VAL A 1034 7.01 6.20 0.19
N ASN A 1035 8.29 6.08 -0.13
CA ASN A 1035 9.31 5.71 0.84
C ASN A 1035 9.88 6.87 1.68
N ARG A 1036 10.26 6.53 2.92
CA ARG A 1036 11.21 7.33 3.71
C ARG A 1036 12.58 7.37 3.00
N ARG A 1037 13.32 8.46 3.17
CA ARG A 1037 14.71 8.58 2.69
C ARG A 1037 15.63 7.63 3.48
N LEU A 1038 16.70 7.14 2.87
CA LEU A 1038 17.75 6.40 3.59
C LEU A 1038 18.77 7.38 4.20
N LEU A 1039 18.28 8.29 5.03
CA LEU A 1039 19.02 9.34 5.72
C LEU A 1039 18.81 9.24 7.24
N SER A 1040 19.59 10.01 8.02
CA SER A 1040 19.51 10.07 9.49
C SER A 1040 18.88 11.36 10.01
N ASP A 1041 18.05 12.00 9.19
CA ASP A 1041 17.24 13.16 9.50
C ASP A 1041 15.74 12.79 9.50
N GLU A 1042 14.88 13.78 9.73
CA GLU A 1042 13.42 13.65 9.81
C GLU A 1042 12.81 13.01 8.53
N THR A 1043 13.44 13.18 7.36
CA THR A 1043 12.97 12.53 6.12
C THR A 1043 13.22 11.02 6.09
N GLY A 1044 14.07 10.53 6.99
CA GLY A 1044 14.37 9.11 7.20
C GLY A 1044 13.49 8.41 8.24
N GLU A 1045 12.62 9.13 8.95
CA GLU A 1045 11.73 8.55 9.97
C GLU A 1045 10.37 8.09 9.41
N ALA A 1046 9.88 8.73 8.34
CA ALA A 1046 8.63 8.35 7.66
C ALA A 1046 8.60 8.73 6.16
N GLY A 1047 7.72 8.09 5.39
CA GLY A 1047 7.37 8.46 4.02
C GLY A 1047 6.71 9.85 3.91
N ALA A 1048 6.66 10.41 2.70
CA ALA A 1048 6.28 11.80 2.49
C ALA A 1048 4.83 12.12 2.93
N ILE A 1049 3.88 11.24 2.62
CA ILE A 1049 2.46 11.45 2.99
C ILE A 1049 2.27 11.27 4.50
N GLN A 1050 2.93 10.29 5.14
CA GLN A 1050 2.78 10.12 6.58
C GLN A 1050 3.32 11.32 7.36
N ALA A 1051 4.47 11.85 6.95
CA ALA A 1051 4.99 13.09 7.53
C ALA A 1051 4.01 14.26 7.35
N ALA A 1052 3.33 14.37 6.20
CA ALA A 1052 2.31 15.39 5.97
C ALA A 1052 1.02 15.19 6.81
N ILE A 1053 0.60 13.95 7.07
CA ILE A 1053 -0.54 13.64 7.98
C ILE A 1053 -0.18 14.02 9.42
N ASP A 1054 1.04 13.69 9.84
CA ASP A 1054 1.57 13.96 11.18
C ASP A 1054 1.75 15.49 11.38
N GLU A 1055 2.21 16.22 10.35
CA GLU A 1055 2.38 17.68 10.30
C GLU A 1055 1.03 18.44 10.25
N ALA A 1056 0.07 17.98 9.44
CA ALA A 1056 -1.30 18.50 9.41
C ALA A 1056 -2.14 18.09 10.65
N ASN A 1057 -1.60 17.25 11.55
CA ASN A 1057 -2.17 16.93 12.86
C ASN A 1057 -3.60 16.33 12.80
N LEU A 1058 -3.94 15.66 11.68
CA LEU A 1058 -5.30 15.17 11.36
C LEU A 1058 -5.86 14.14 12.34
N ASN A 1059 -4.97 13.45 13.06
CA ASN A 1059 -5.33 12.39 14.00
C ASN A 1059 -5.52 12.90 15.44
N SER A 1060 -5.31 14.19 15.72
CA SER A 1060 -5.51 14.78 17.06
C SER A 1060 -6.95 14.71 17.58
N SER A 1061 -7.93 14.56 16.67
CA SER A 1061 -9.34 14.32 16.98
C SER A 1061 -9.69 12.83 17.15
N VAL A 1062 -8.81 11.91 16.76
CA VAL A 1062 -9.03 10.45 16.74
C VAL A 1062 -7.85 9.71 17.38
N GLY A 1063 -7.87 9.66 18.71
CA GLY A 1063 -6.93 8.89 19.51
C GLY A 1063 -7.37 8.80 20.97
N MET A 1064 -7.08 7.67 21.62
CA MET A 1064 -7.70 7.32 22.92
C MET A 1064 -6.96 7.85 24.16
N GLY A 1065 -5.94 8.70 23.95
CA GLY A 1065 -5.05 9.23 24.99
C GLY A 1065 -3.99 8.22 25.43
N SER A 1066 -2.72 8.64 25.41
CA SER A 1066 -1.58 7.81 25.82
C SER A 1066 -1.14 8.12 27.26
N THR A 1067 -0.63 7.11 27.99
CA THR A 1067 0.07 7.33 29.25
C THR A 1067 1.59 7.33 29.03
N SER A 1068 2.29 8.37 29.48
CA SER A 1068 3.72 8.50 29.22
C SER A 1068 4.55 7.64 30.19
N ASP A 1069 4.92 6.42 29.79
CA ASP A 1069 5.99 5.66 30.45
C ASP A 1069 7.20 5.43 29.52
N GLY A 1070 8.40 5.63 30.07
CA GLY A 1070 9.60 6.04 29.32
C GLY A 1070 10.38 4.93 28.62
N GLY A 1071 9.70 3.88 28.12
CA GLY A 1071 10.34 2.68 27.55
C GLY A 1071 10.66 2.76 26.05
N LEU A 1072 9.78 3.35 25.25
CA LEU A 1072 9.89 3.40 23.78
C LEU A 1072 9.99 4.85 23.28
N LYS A 1073 10.78 5.06 22.22
CA LYS A 1073 10.94 6.37 21.57
C LYS A 1073 9.99 6.52 20.37
N ARG A 1074 8.69 6.55 20.62
CA ARG A 1074 7.64 6.83 19.62
C ARG A 1074 6.58 7.75 20.25
N SER A 1075 5.74 8.39 19.43
CA SER A 1075 4.79 9.39 19.92
C SER A 1075 3.51 8.76 20.49
N ALA A 1076 2.58 9.61 20.95
CA ALA A 1076 1.26 9.17 21.39
C ALA A 1076 0.32 8.83 20.20
N GLU A 1077 0.55 9.43 19.03
CA GLU A 1077 -0.27 9.18 17.83
C GLU A 1077 -0.09 7.73 17.33
N ASP A 1078 1.16 7.25 17.25
CA ASP A 1078 1.56 5.96 16.69
C ASP A 1078 0.77 4.74 17.25
N ILE A 1079 0.27 4.83 18.49
CA ILE A 1079 -0.50 3.76 19.15
C ILE A 1079 -1.86 3.52 18.48
N ASN A 1080 -2.43 4.53 17.83
CA ASN A 1080 -3.82 4.53 17.36
C ASN A 1080 -3.98 4.14 15.87
N GLU A 1081 -2.91 3.85 15.12
CA GLU A 1081 -2.98 3.41 13.70
C GLU A 1081 -3.82 2.14 13.46
N GLY A 1082 -4.15 1.42 14.53
CA GLY A 1082 -5.12 0.33 14.51
C GLY A 1082 -6.54 0.75 14.14
N MET A 1083 -6.98 1.93 14.62
CA MET A 1083 -8.36 2.43 14.50
C MET A 1083 -8.74 2.72 13.04
N ALA A 1084 -10.00 2.52 12.67
CA ALA A 1084 -10.48 2.70 11.30
C ALA A 1084 -10.50 4.18 10.86
N ARG A 1085 -10.76 5.10 11.80
CA ARG A 1085 -10.85 6.56 11.55
C ARG A 1085 -9.53 7.33 11.72
N HIS A 1086 -8.46 6.63 12.11
CA HIS A 1086 -7.10 7.20 12.23
C HIS A 1086 -6.40 7.08 10.88
N ILE A 1087 -6.13 8.21 10.22
CA ILE A 1087 -5.57 8.24 8.86
C ILE A 1087 -4.10 7.87 8.90
N THR A 1088 -3.70 6.97 8.01
CA THR A 1088 -2.31 6.65 7.70
C THR A 1088 -2.00 6.86 6.22
N GLN A 1089 -0.72 6.89 5.87
CA GLN A 1089 -0.28 7.01 4.47
C GLN A 1089 -0.87 5.93 3.56
N GLY A 1090 -1.05 4.69 4.04
CA GLY A 1090 -1.70 3.62 3.26
C GLY A 1090 -3.15 3.94 2.89
N ASP A 1091 -3.82 4.79 3.65
CA ASP A 1091 -5.25 5.10 3.51
C ASP A 1091 -5.45 6.22 2.46
N VAL A 1092 -4.59 7.25 2.50
CA VAL A 1092 -4.51 8.28 1.44
C VAL A 1092 -4.02 7.67 0.12
N LEU A 1093 -3.05 6.75 0.17
CA LEU A 1093 -2.59 6.03 -1.02
C LEU A 1093 -3.66 5.09 -1.60
N ASN A 1094 -4.67 4.66 -0.82
CA ASN A 1094 -5.72 3.78 -1.32
C ASN A 1094 -6.49 4.44 -2.48
N SER A 1095 -6.98 5.67 -2.28
CA SER A 1095 -7.67 6.44 -3.33
C SER A 1095 -6.71 7.12 -4.33
N LEU A 1096 -5.50 7.50 -3.90
CA LEU A 1096 -4.58 8.29 -4.73
C LEU A 1096 -3.77 7.44 -5.74
N ALA A 1097 -3.37 6.22 -5.38
CA ALA A 1097 -2.52 5.37 -6.23
C ALA A 1097 -3.01 5.13 -7.67
N PRO A 1098 -4.31 4.96 -7.97
CA PRO A 1098 -4.80 4.71 -9.33
C PRO A 1098 -4.57 5.87 -10.30
N VAL A 1099 -4.13 7.04 -9.82
CA VAL A 1099 -3.92 8.25 -10.62
C VAL A 1099 -2.51 8.87 -10.52
N MET A 1100 -1.59 8.34 -9.71
CA MET A 1100 -0.27 8.96 -9.51
C MET A 1100 0.72 8.77 -10.66
N ALA A 1101 1.51 9.82 -10.94
CA ALA A 1101 2.74 9.80 -11.73
C ALA A 1101 3.82 10.67 -11.06
N THR A 1102 5.08 10.54 -11.47
CA THR A 1102 6.18 11.48 -11.11
C THR A 1102 6.57 12.43 -12.26
N ARG A 1103 5.80 12.39 -13.34
CA ARG A 1103 6.06 13.13 -14.58
C ARG A 1103 4.76 13.53 -15.25
N SER A 1104 4.89 14.39 -16.25
CA SER A 1104 3.86 14.63 -17.25
C SER A 1104 4.15 13.98 -18.60
N ASP A 1105 3.04 13.65 -19.26
CA ASP A 1105 3.00 13.25 -20.66
C ASP A 1105 2.20 14.24 -21.52
N THR A 1106 1.37 15.10 -20.92
CA THR A 1106 0.68 16.20 -21.61
C THR A 1106 1.24 17.55 -21.18
N PHE A 1107 1.49 18.43 -22.15
CA PHE A 1107 2.10 19.76 -21.95
C PHE A 1107 1.43 20.81 -22.84
N VAL A 1108 1.37 22.07 -22.37
CA VAL A 1108 0.94 23.22 -23.17
C VAL A 1108 2.15 24.10 -23.48
N ILE A 1109 2.51 24.23 -24.76
CA ILE A 1109 3.58 25.11 -25.20
C ILE A 1109 2.99 26.44 -25.64
N ARG A 1110 3.34 27.54 -24.97
CA ARG A 1110 3.09 28.91 -25.45
C ARG A 1110 4.35 29.49 -26.05
N ALA A 1111 4.19 30.18 -27.17
CA ALA A 1111 5.31 30.74 -27.93
C ALA A 1111 5.00 32.11 -28.54
N TYR A 1112 6.05 32.93 -28.64
CA TYR A 1112 6.09 34.26 -29.20
C TYR A 1112 7.07 34.31 -30.38
N GLY A 1113 6.78 35.19 -31.34
CA GLY A 1113 7.73 35.62 -32.36
C GLY A 1113 7.52 37.06 -32.75
N ASP A 1114 8.61 37.77 -33.04
CA ASP A 1114 8.60 39.12 -33.60
C ASP A 1114 9.40 39.25 -34.90
N SER A 1115 9.13 40.34 -35.62
CA SER A 1115 9.96 40.81 -36.73
C SER A 1115 10.44 42.22 -36.42
N LYS A 1116 11.77 42.40 -36.42
CA LYS A 1116 12.45 43.71 -36.34
C LYS A 1116 12.69 44.25 -37.76
N ASP A 1117 12.83 45.56 -37.91
CA ASP A 1117 13.28 46.18 -39.16
C ASP A 1117 14.80 46.44 -39.19
N ALA A 1118 15.28 47.11 -40.23
CA ALA A 1118 16.70 47.42 -40.39
C ALA A 1118 17.26 48.40 -39.35
N ASP A 1119 16.40 49.13 -38.62
CA ASP A 1119 16.76 50.01 -37.51
C ASP A 1119 16.62 49.28 -36.14
N GLY A 1120 16.27 47.98 -36.15
CA GLY A 1120 16.08 47.13 -34.96
C GLY A 1120 14.70 47.25 -34.30
N VAL A 1121 13.77 48.01 -34.88
CA VAL A 1121 12.46 48.28 -34.28
C VAL A 1121 11.48 47.15 -34.58
N ILE A 1122 10.82 46.61 -33.55
CA ILE A 1122 9.77 45.59 -33.73
C ILE A 1122 8.60 46.18 -34.54
N ARG A 1123 8.24 45.53 -35.64
CA ARG A 1123 7.17 45.95 -36.56
C ARG A 1123 5.92 45.08 -36.51
N ALA A 1124 6.04 43.84 -36.05
CA ALA A 1124 4.91 42.95 -35.79
C ALA A 1124 5.31 41.88 -34.76
N THR A 1125 4.31 41.37 -34.04
CA THR A 1125 4.42 40.24 -33.09
C THR A 1125 3.34 39.20 -33.39
N ALA A 1126 3.55 37.98 -32.92
CA ALA A 1126 2.56 36.90 -32.94
C ALA A 1126 2.75 35.98 -31.72
N HIS A 1127 1.64 35.54 -31.13
CA HIS A 1127 1.62 34.55 -30.04
C HIS A 1127 0.79 33.34 -30.46
N CYS A 1128 1.19 32.14 -30.05
CA CYS A 1128 0.50 30.89 -30.34
C CYS A 1128 0.66 29.88 -29.20
N GLU A 1129 -0.29 28.96 -29.12
CA GLU A 1129 -0.38 27.91 -28.12
C GLU A 1129 -0.54 26.55 -28.82
N MET A 1130 0.12 25.53 -28.30
CA MET A 1130 0.14 24.17 -28.86
C MET A 1130 0.05 23.14 -27.73
N VAL A 1131 -0.99 22.32 -27.74
CA VAL A 1131 -1.13 21.20 -26.79
C VAL A 1131 -0.43 19.99 -27.38
N VAL A 1132 0.51 19.41 -26.64
CA VAL A 1132 1.27 18.23 -27.05
C VAL A 1132 1.12 17.11 -26.02
N GLN A 1133 1.02 15.88 -26.49
CA GLN A 1133 0.88 14.69 -25.66
C GLN A 1133 1.86 13.62 -26.14
N ARG A 1134 2.60 13.03 -25.19
CA ARG A 1134 3.44 11.85 -25.38
C ARG A 1134 2.55 10.64 -25.58
N VAL A 1135 2.89 9.79 -26.54
CA VAL A 1135 2.11 8.59 -26.87
C VAL A 1135 2.93 7.32 -26.57
N PRO A 1136 2.31 6.13 -26.47
CA PRO A 1136 3.02 4.88 -26.19
C PRO A 1136 4.09 4.55 -27.24
N GLU A 1137 3.93 4.97 -28.50
CA GLU A 1137 4.83 4.66 -29.59
C GLU A 1137 6.23 5.29 -29.43
N TRP A 1138 7.26 4.46 -29.60
CA TRP A 1138 8.66 4.88 -29.71
C TRP A 1138 8.90 5.84 -30.89
N LEU A 1139 9.87 6.75 -30.76
CA LEU A 1139 10.24 7.70 -31.82
C LEU A 1139 10.75 6.99 -33.09
N ALA A 1140 11.48 5.88 -32.94
CA ALA A 1140 11.78 4.92 -34.00
C ALA A 1140 11.05 3.60 -33.73
N SER A 1141 10.31 3.10 -34.71
CA SER A 1141 9.55 1.84 -34.59
C SER A 1141 10.46 0.67 -34.21
N THR A 1142 10.05 -0.08 -33.18
CA THR A 1142 10.75 -1.27 -32.67
C THR A 1142 9.74 -2.22 -32.03
N THR A 1143 10.10 -3.50 -31.93
CA THR A 1143 9.40 -4.52 -31.13
C THR A 1143 10.17 -4.90 -29.86
N GLU A 1144 11.34 -4.29 -29.64
CA GLU A 1144 12.15 -4.46 -28.43
C GLU A 1144 11.50 -3.76 -27.23
N GLU A 1145 11.35 -4.47 -26.10
CA GLU A 1145 11.01 -3.85 -24.81
C GLU A 1145 12.15 -2.95 -24.30
N ALA A 1146 11.85 -2.02 -23.38
CA ALA A 1146 12.85 -1.12 -22.81
C ALA A 1146 13.80 -1.82 -21.80
N THR A 1147 13.30 -2.81 -21.07
CA THR A 1147 14.06 -3.58 -20.07
C THR A 1147 14.02 -5.07 -20.40
N VAL A 1148 15.10 -5.79 -20.11
CA VAL A 1148 15.13 -7.26 -20.11
C VAL A 1148 15.41 -7.77 -18.70
N GLN A 1149 15.05 -9.03 -18.40
CA GLN A 1149 15.47 -9.65 -17.15
C GLN A 1149 17.00 -9.82 -17.19
N SER A 1150 17.67 -9.44 -16.09
CA SER A 1150 19.13 -9.47 -16.02
C SER A 1150 19.65 -10.88 -16.20
N SER A 1151 20.52 -11.08 -17.19
CA SER A 1151 21.11 -12.40 -17.51
C SER A 1151 21.91 -13.04 -16.37
N SER A 1152 22.21 -12.28 -15.30
CA SER A 1152 22.84 -12.76 -14.08
C SER A 1152 21.86 -13.08 -12.96
N TYR A 1153 20.58 -12.70 -13.03
CA TYR A 1153 19.55 -13.04 -12.04
C TYR A 1153 19.18 -14.53 -12.16
N PRO A 1154 18.92 -15.26 -11.05
CA PRO A 1154 19.05 -14.84 -9.66
C PRO A 1154 20.52 -14.80 -9.15
N SER A 1155 21.50 -15.37 -9.86
CA SER A 1155 22.89 -15.53 -9.39
C SER A 1155 23.72 -14.25 -9.10
N GLN A 1156 23.16 -13.05 -9.31
CA GLN A 1156 23.78 -11.74 -9.06
C GLN A 1156 24.48 -11.66 -7.68
N ASN A 1157 25.63 -10.99 -7.64
CA ASN A 1157 26.26 -10.58 -6.38
C ASN A 1157 25.50 -9.39 -5.76
N PRO A 1158 25.59 -9.17 -4.44
CA PRO A 1158 25.15 -7.92 -3.82
C PRO A 1158 25.70 -6.69 -4.55
N THR A 1159 24.80 -5.82 -5.02
CA THR A 1159 25.12 -4.53 -5.63
C THR A 1159 25.23 -3.45 -4.54
N THR A 1160 25.40 -2.18 -4.93
CA THR A 1160 25.24 -1.03 -4.02
C THR A 1160 23.78 -0.76 -3.68
N HIS A 1161 22.84 -1.22 -4.51
CA HIS A 1161 21.40 -1.00 -4.31
C HIS A 1161 20.87 -1.84 -3.13
N PRO A 1162 19.95 -1.31 -2.29
CA PRO A 1162 19.46 -2.02 -1.10
C PRO A 1162 18.67 -3.31 -1.39
N ILE A 1163 18.11 -3.45 -2.59
CA ILE A 1163 17.51 -4.70 -3.10
C ILE A 1163 18.14 -5.10 -4.43
N LEU A 1164 18.15 -6.40 -4.72
CA LEU A 1164 18.65 -6.94 -5.99
C LEU A 1164 17.76 -6.54 -7.18
N GLU A 1165 18.39 -6.16 -8.28
CA GLU A 1165 17.71 -5.58 -9.44
C GLU A 1165 17.50 -6.63 -10.53
N LYS A 1166 16.26 -7.10 -10.68
CA LYS A 1166 15.91 -8.14 -11.65
C LYS A 1166 15.98 -7.68 -13.11
N TRP A 1167 15.95 -6.37 -13.36
CA TRP A 1167 15.71 -5.76 -14.67
C TRP A 1167 16.85 -4.82 -15.05
N GLU A 1168 17.35 -4.95 -16.28
CA GLU A 1168 18.40 -4.10 -16.85
C GLU A 1168 17.93 -3.49 -18.19
N GLU A 1169 18.52 -2.36 -18.61
CA GLU A 1169 18.20 -1.73 -19.91
C GLU A 1169 18.42 -2.73 -21.05
N ASN A 1170 17.45 -2.86 -21.96
CA ASN A 1170 17.60 -3.74 -23.11
C ASN A 1170 18.72 -3.23 -24.04
N PRO A 1171 19.84 -3.98 -24.19
CA PRO A 1171 20.95 -3.53 -25.04
C PRO A 1171 20.54 -3.38 -26.51
N ASN A 1172 19.52 -4.13 -26.97
CA ASN A 1172 19.01 -4.12 -28.35
C ASN A 1172 18.09 -2.93 -28.64
N LEU A 1173 17.57 -2.22 -27.63
CA LEU A 1173 16.69 -1.07 -27.85
C LEU A 1173 17.41 -0.03 -28.72
N PRO A 1174 16.79 0.50 -29.80
CA PRO A 1174 17.48 1.42 -30.69
C PRO A 1174 18.03 2.65 -29.96
N GLU A 1175 19.26 3.04 -30.24
CA GLU A 1175 19.95 4.20 -29.62
C GLU A 1175 19.16 5.53 -29.75
N VAL A 1176 18.33 5.65 -30.78
CA VAL A 1176 17.38 6.78 -30.95
C VAL A 1176 16.30 6.76 -29.86
N ASN A 1177 15.78 5.59 -29.50
CA ASN A 1177 14.76 5.39 -28.47
C ASN A 1177 15.36 5.49 -27.06
N LYS A 1178 16.58 4.97 -26.84
CA LYS A 1178 17.30 5.21 -25.57
C LYS A 1178 17.47 6.70 -25.29
N LYS A 1179 17.86 7.47 -26.32
CA LYS A 1179 18.17 8.90 -26.19
C LYS A 1179 16.96 9.85 -26.23
N PHE A 1180 15.94 9.54 -27.02
CA PHE A 1180 14.79 10.43 -27.26
C PHE A 1180 13.43 9.81 -26.89
N GLY A 1181 13.40 8.52 -26.57
CA GLY A 1181 12.24 7.82 -26.04
C GLY A 1181 11.01 7.76 -26.95
N ARG A 1182 9.87 8.01 -26.33
CA ARG A 1182 8.55 7.94 -26.97
C ARG A 1182 8.19 9.24 -27.67
N LYS A 1183 7.42 9.13 -28.73
CA LYS A 1183 6.99 10.22 -29.60
C LYS A 1183 6.08 11.21 -28.88
N PHE A 1184 6.26 12.51 -29.12
CA PHE A 1184 5.24 13.52 -28.85
C PHE A 1184 4.35 13.78 -30.07
N GLU A 1185 3.05 13.94 -29.84
CA GLU A 1185 2.06 14.35 -30.84
C GLU A 1185 1.43 15.70 -30.52
N VAL A 1186 1.24 16.53 -31.54
CA VAL A 1186 0.44 17.75 -31.44
C VAL A 1186 -1.04 17.40 -31.45
N LYS A 1187 -1.73 17.59 -30.33
CA LYS A 1187 -3.18 17.36 -30.21
C LYS A 1187 -3.99 18.61 -30.58
N SER A 1188 -3.46 19.82 -30.38
CA SER A 1188 -4.06 21.05 -30.91
C SER A 1188 -3.05 22.18 -31.13
N PHE A 1189 -3.41 23.16 -31.96
CA PHE A 1189 -2.65 24.40 -32.20
C PHE A 1189 -3.60 25.57 -32.41
N ARG A 1190 -3.31 26.74 -31.80
CA ARG A 1190 -4.06 27.98 -32.00
C ARG A 1190 -3.17 29.22 -31.96
N TRP A 1191 -3.62 30.29 -32.61
CA TRP A 1191 -3.06 31.64 -32.41
C TRP A 1191 -3.75 32.30 -31.22
N LEU A 1192 -3.01 33.07 -30.42
CA LEU A 1192 -3.53 33.87 -29.33
C LEU A 1192 -3.69 35.33 -29.79
N SER A 1193 -4.79 35.97 -29.38
CA SER A 1193 -4.96 37.43 -29.43
C SER A 1193 -4.25 38.10 -28.23
N LYS A 1194 -4.23 39.43 -28.15
CA LYS A 1194 -3.61 40.12 -26.99
C LYS A 1194 -4.40 39.85 -25.70
N ASP A 1195 -5.72 39.71 -25.81
CA ASP A 1195 -6.64 39.59 -24.69
C ASP A 1195 -6.66 38.17 -24.09
N GLU A 1196 -5.73 37.31 -24.52
CA GLU A 1196 -5.53 35.91 -24.12
C GLU A 1196 -4.13 35.62 -23.55
N ILE A 1197 -3.29 36.64 -23.41
CA ILE A 1197 -1.92 36.52 -22.90
C ILE A 1197 -1.96 36.86 -21.42
#